data_AF-A0A837BTI7-F1
#
_entry.id   AF-A0A837BTI7-F1
#
_cell.length_a   1.000
_cell.length_b   1.000
_cell.length_c   1.000
_cell.angle_alpha   90.00
_cell.angle_beta   90.00
_cell.angle_gamma   90.00
#
_symmetry.space_group_name_H-M   'P 1'
#
loop_
_entity.id
_entity.type
_entity.pdbx_description
1 polymer ?
#
loop_
_entity_poly.entity_id
_entity_poly.type
_entity_poly.pdbx_seq_one_letter_code
_entity_poly.pdbx_strand_id
1 'polypeptide(L)'
;MNHNHSKQILGLVKKVGVSSSLAFCGLNLMATAVKPVSAATNKPAASDQVNNDIQEIPGIWSGKDGDCNWNYDIVTRTLTIKGTQKNSTLSSRPFNEEWSWGKNITHIVFASPVKLPADSKYKFSELNNLRDIKGLDLVDTSEVIDMSGLFDMDQALTELDLSHFQTDKVTDMNRMFESTGLSTLDLSSFNTSNVTNMNYMFSNCTAENINLTSFNTSNVTKMDYMFNGCTAKSINLSSFNTSRVTEMSNMFSLTKLQNLNFADLDTSNVTDMSGMFERADISNLDFAKLNTSKVTDMENMFSGTTGVKTLDLSSLDTSNVIKMSNMFASSKITKLVLDNWDTNKVTDMSYMFVECPNLTDVDLSKLHTANVTNMSYMFEGFSQLEQLNLAKLDTHNVKNMRGMFAKNPNLKSINLNHLDTSNATNMREMFAKNPNLKSINLNHLDTSNVTNMREMFAEDPTIESLDLSHLNTAKVTTMWGMFTGDYSLTNLNLDGWNTENVKDMTYMFADNKSLVSIDLSHFRMTNVTSTTGMFNDCTNLMYVNLSGWHLPKLKSSTIMFENDKKLVGVDLSNFNIHNSQILLNAGNPKGFVVKLGHYRLRKSSGVGKGFKHIQAVGKGTIRKPKGKKYTEKQLLKLYNHSAKKSPKETYVMYNGKKPRLPKGFKLK
;
A
#
# COMPACT_ATOMS: atom_id res chain seq x y z
N MET A 1 45.11 -7.28 -25.28
CA MET A 1 44.39 -7.23 -26.57
C MET A 1 42.99 -6.71 -26.32
N ASN A 2 42.64 -5.65 -27.05
CA ASN A 2 41.32 -5.03 -27.25
C ASN A 2 40.53 -4.49 -26.05
N HIS A 3 40.92 -3.27 -25.67
CA HIS A 3 39.99 -2.17 -25.37
C HIS A 3 39.18 -1.83 -26.63
N ASN A 4 37.88 -2.13 -26.66
CA ASN A 4 36.84 -1.38 -27.38
C ASN A 4 35.51 -2.12 -27.24
N HIS A 5 34.67 -1.76 -26.27
CA HIS A 5 33.20 -1.92 -26.28
C HIS A 5 32.57 -1.26 -25.04
N SER A 6 32.69 0.07 -24.91
CA SER A 6 31.92 0.84 -23.93
C SER A 6 31.33 2.15 -24.48
N LYS A 7 31.19 2.27 -25.80
CA LYS A 7 30.54 3.41 -26.44
C LYS A 7 29.56 2.98 -27.53
N GLN A 8 28.43 2.40 -27.13
CA GLN A 8 27.24 2.33 -27.99
C GLN A 8 25.93 2.04 -27.24
N ILE A 9 25.66 2.73 -26.14
CA ILE A 9 24.27 2.87 -25.62
C ILE A 9 24.12 4.28 -25.02
N LEU A 10 24.00 5.29 -25.89
CA LEU A 10 23.51 6.61 -25.49
C LEU A 10 22.77 7.24 -26.68
N GLY A 11 21.56 6.76 -26.92
CA GLY A 11 20.75 7.21 -28.04
C GLY A 11 19.46 6.43 -28.21
N LEU A 12 18.60 6.42 -27.18
CA LEU A 12 17.16 6.09 -27.27
C LEU A 12 16.49 6.23 -25.88
N VAL A 13 16.30 7.47 -25.41
CA VAL A 13 15.33 7.78 -24.33
C VAL A 13 14.63 9.08 -24.69
N LYS A 14 13.70 9.00 -25.65
CA LYS A 14 12.60 9.96 -25.88
C LYS A 14 11.53 9.23 -26.69
N LYS A 15 10.31 9.18 -26.13
CA LYS A 15 9.10 8.45 -26.57
C LYS A 15 9.04 6.99 -26.12
N VAL A 16 8.50 6.75 -24.93
CA VAL A 16 7.17 6.16 -24.67
C VAL A 16 6.84 6.54 -23.22
N GLY A 17 5.67 7.13 -22.99
CA GLY A 17 5.19 7.46 -21.66
C GLY A 17 4.76 6.19 -20.93
N VAL A 18 5.24 6.00 -19.71
CA VAL A 18 4.67 5.07 -18.74
C VAL A 18 4.67 5.77 -17.39
N SER A 19 3.48 5.82 -16.81
CA SER A 19 3.13 6.39 -15.52
C SER A 19 3.85 5.69 -14.38
N SER A 20 4.35 6.48 -13.44
CA SER A 20 4.93 6.02 -12.18
C SER A 20 3.84 5.60 -11.19
N SER A 21 3.62 4.30 -11.09
CA SER A 21 2.97 3.64 -9.95
C SER A 21 3.86 2.46 -9.52
N LEU A 22 4.92 2.76 -8.78
CA LEU A 22 5.71 1.76 -8.06
C LEU A 22 5.29 1.81 -6.60
N ALA A 23 4.23 1.07 -6.27
CA ALA A 23 4.03 0.60 -4.92
C ALA A 23 4.91 -0.64 -4.74
N PHE A 24 5.72 -0.64 -3.70
CA PHE A 24 6.64 -1.70 -3.30
C PHE A 24 5.89 -3.04 -3.17
N CYS A 25 6.01 -3.88 -4.19
CA CYS A 25 5.77 -5.31 -4.07
C CYS A 25 7.14 -5.93 -3.87
N GLY A 26 7.45 -6.32 -2.63
CA GLY A 26 8.64 -7.11 -2.29
C GLY A 26 8.55 -8.51 -2.90
N LEU A 27 8.69 -8.63 -4.22
CA LEU A 27 9.24 -9.82 -4.83
C LEU A 27 10.75 -9.73 -4.66
N ASN A 28 11.24 -10.14 -3.49
CA ASN A 28 12.62 -10.61 -3.41
C ASN A 28 12.68 -11.97 -4.12
N LEU A 29 12.71 -11.95 -5.46
CA LEU A 29 13.54 -12.93 -6.15
C LEU A 29 14.98 -12.55 -5.80
N MET A 30 15.46 -12.98 -4.64
CA MET A 30 16.89 -13.04 -4.43
C MET A 30 17.41 -14.16 -5.34
N ALA A 31 17.74 -13.79 -6.58
CA ALA A 31 18.91 -14.40 -7.19
C ALA A 31 20.10 -13.94 -6.32
N THR A 32 20.40 -14.68 -5.26
CA THR A 32 21.60 -14.46 -4.47
C THR A 32 22.79 -14.78 -5.38
N ALA A 33 23.34 -13.75 -6.03
CA ALA A 33 24.76 -13.76 -6.27
C ALA A 33 25.42 -13.88 -4.88
N VAL A 34 25.87 -15.09 -4.54
CA VAL A 34 26.59 -15.38 -3.30
C VAL A 34 27.80 -14.44 -3.26
N LYS A 35 27.69 -13.32 -2.55
CA LYS A 35 28.86 -12.51 -2.21
C LYS A 35 29.71 -13.35 -1.26
N PRO A 36 31.03 -13.51 -1.51
CA PRO A 36 31.89 -14.23 -0.60
C PRO A 36 31.90 -13.48 0.74
N VAL A 37 31.28 -14.08 1.76
CA VAL A 37 31.44 -13.66 3.15
C VAL A 37 32.88 -14.00 3.55
N SER A 38 33.63 -12.99 3.98
CA SER A 38 34.99 -13.16 4.51
C SER A 38 34.95 -14.07 5.73
N ALA A 39 35.80 -15.10 5.76
CA ALA A 39 35.92 -15.99 6.90
C ALA A 39 36.19 -15.17 8.19
N ALA A 40 35.51 -15.51 9.28
CA ALA A 40 35.81 -14.94 10.58
C ALA A 40 37.28 -15.25 10.93
N THR A 41 38.10 -14.20 11.09
CA THR A 41 39.55 -14.34 11.25
C THR A 41 39.97 -14.66 12.68
N ASN A 42 39.05 -14.64 13.65
CA ASN A 42 39.36 -14.73 15.07
C ASN A 42 38.63 -15.90 15.75
N LYS A 43 39.40 -16.72 16.49
CA LYS A 43 38.95 -17.82 17.36
C LYS A 43 38.00 -17.27 18.46
N PRO A 44 36.85 -17.90 18.75
CA PRO A 44 36.02 -17.52 19.89
C PRO A 44 36.74 -17.83 21.21
N ALA A 45 36.59 -16.98 22.22
CA ALA A 45 37.07 -17.25 23.57
C ALA A 45 36.28 -18.42 24.17
N ALA A 46 36.98 -19.48 24.60
CA ALA A 46 36.38 -20.64 25.25
C ALA A 46 35.71 -20.22 26.58
N SER A 47 34.43 -20.55 26.76
CA SER A 47 33.82 -20.55 28.09
C SER A 47 34.33 -21.75 28.89
N ASP A 48 34.50 -21.53 30.18
CA ASP A 48 35.45 -22.22 31.06
C ASP A 48 35.36 -23.76 31.18
N GLN A 49 36.57 -24.32 31.33
CA GLN A 49 36.99 -25.58 31.96
C GLN A 49 37.20 -26.89 31.14
N VAL A 50 38.50 -27.09 30.82
CA VAL A 50 39.34 -28.32 30.92
C VAL A 50 39.07 -29.49 29.96
N ASN A 51 39.96 -29.75 28.99
CA ASN A 51 41.17 -30.58 29.20
C ASN A 51 42.14 -30.54 28.01
N ASN A 52 43.44 -30.60 28.32
CA ASN A 52 44.57 -30.57 27.39
C ASN A 52 44.73 -31.89 26.62
N ASP A 53 44.91 -31.78 25.29
CA ASP A 53 45.60 -32.67 24.35
C ASP A 53 44.86 -32.77 23.00
N ILE A 54 44.89 -31.69 22.21
CA ILE A 54 44.64 -31.77 20.76
C ILE A 54 45.57 -30.77 20.06
N GLN A 55 46.32 -31.24 19.05
CA GLN A 55 47.17 -30.43 18.19
C GLN A 55 46.40 -29.23 17.62
N GLU A 56 46.88 -28.01 17.87
CA GLU A 56 46.36 -26.80 17.23
C GLU A 56 46.71 -26.82 15.74
N ILE A 57 45.83 -27.39 14.93
CA ILE A 57 45.89 -27.27 13.47
C ILE A 57 45.34 -25.87 13.12
N PRO A 58 46.13 -24.99 12.49
CA PRO A 58 45.65 -23.67 12.08
C PRO A 58 44.41 -23.81 11.20
N GLY A 59 43.32 -23.15 11.62
CA GLY A 59 42.05 -23.17 10.89
C GLY A 59 41.08 -24.28 11.28
N ILE A 60 41.39 -25.10 12.29
CA ILE A 60 40.41 -26.00 12.90
C ILE A 60 40.08 -25.49 14.31
N TRP A 61 38.82 -25.18 14.55
CA TRP A 61 38.29 -24.85 15.86
C TRP A 61 37.60 -26.07 16.45
N SER A 62 37.65 -26.25 17.77
CA SER A 62 37.00 -27.39 18.43
C SER A 62 36.40 -26.98 19.76
N GLY A 63 35.44 -27.78 20.23
CA GLY A 63 34.78 -27.55 21.52
C GLY A 63 33.76 -28.64 21.82
N LYS A 64 32.84 -28.31 22.74
CA LYS A 64 31.72 -29.18 23.12
C LYS A 64 30.38 -28.49 22.86
N ASP A 65 29.36 -29.30 22.58
CA ASP A 65 27.95 -28.93 22.58
C ASP A 65 27.17 -30.05 23.26
N GLY A 66 26.70 -29.81 24.49
CA GLY A 66 26.23 -30.88 25.38
C GLY A 66 27.33 -31.91 25.66
N ASP A 67 27.01 -33.19 25.47
CA ASP A 67 27.95 -34.31 25.62
C ASP A 67 28.76 -34.60 24.34
N CYS A 68 28.57 -33.82 23.28
CA CYS A 68 29.22 -34.03 21.99
C CYS A 68 30.46 -33.14 21.85
N ASN A 69 31.50 -33.68 21.22
CA ASN A 69 32.62 -32.89 20.74
C ASN A 69 32.31 -32.39 19.32
N TRP A 70 32.69 -31.17 18.99
CA TRP A 70 32.62 -30.65 17.63
C TRP A 70 33.97 -30.09 17.18
N ASN A 71 34.24 -30.20 15.88
CA ASN A 71 35.36 -29.54 15.19
C ASN A 71 34.84 -28.79 13.97
N TYR A 72 35.20 -27.52 13.81
CA TYR A 72 34.90 -26.70 12.65
C TYR A 72 36.16 -26.37 11.86
N ASP A 73 36.22 -26.81 10.61
CA ASP A 73 37.29 -26.47 9.67
C ASP A 73 36.90 -25.20 8.90
N ILE A 74 37.63 -24.10 9.11
CA ILE A 74 37.32 -22.80 8.49
C ILE A 74 37.58 -22.79 6.97
N VAL A 75 38.46 -23.68 6.48
CA VAL A 75 38.86 -23.74 5.07
C VAL A 75 37.76 -24.43 4.28
N THR A 76 37.31 -25.59 4.76
CA THR A 76 36.22 -26.33 4.12
C THR A 76 34.84 -25.87 4.58
N ARG A 77 34.76 -25.06 5.65
CA ARG A 77 33.52 -24.62 6.32
C ARG A 77 32.66 -25.79 6.81
N THR A 78 33.32 -26.85 7.25
CA THR A 78 32.69 -28.09 7.70
C THR A 78 32.65 -28.17 9.21
N LEU A 79 31.46 -28.33 9.77
CA LEU A 79 31.24 -28.67 11.18
C LEU A 79 31.13 -30.19 11.33
N THR A 80 32.07 -30.81 12.01
CA THR A 80 32.04 -32.24 12.36
C THR A 80 31.64 -32.43 13.82
N ILE A 81 30.64 -33.25 14.10
CA ILE A 81 30.12 -33.53 15.43
C ILE A 81 30.31 -35.01 15.77
N LYS A 82 30.75 -35.31 16.99
CA LYS A 82 30.99 -36.66 17.51
C LYS A 82 30.45 -36.80 18.93
N GLY A 83 29.64 -37.83 19.17
CA GLY A 83 29.34 -38.28 20.52
C GLY A 83 30.60 -38.75 21.25
N THR A 84 30.74 -38.38 22.51
CA THR A 84 31.86 -38.79 23.40
C THR A 84 31.63 -40.16 24.04
N GLN A 85 30.36 -40.57 24.14
CA GLN A 85 29.92 -41.82 24.76
C GLN A 85 28.61 -42.28 24.14
N LYS A 86 28.16 -43.48 24.52
CA LYS A 86 26.83 -43.98 24.14
C LYS A 86 25.76 -43.01 24.66
N ASN A 87 24.83 -42.61 23.79
CA ASN A 87 23.75 -41.66 24.08
C ASN A 87 24.20 -40.21 24.35
N SER A 88 25.38 -39.78 23.85
CA SER A 88 25.77 -38.36 23.90
C SER A 88 24.69 -37.48 23.28
N THR A 89 24.24 -36.47 24.02
CA THR A 89 23.15 -35.56 23.61
C THR A 89 23.71 -34.17 23.32
N LEU A 90 23.27 -33.54 22.22
CA LEU A 90 23.57 -32.14 21.91
C LEU A 90 22.81 -31.19 22.85
N SER A 91 23.27 -29.94 23.01
CA SER A 91 22.45 -28.96 23.73
C SER A 91 21.22 -28.57 22.91
N SER A 92 20.23 -27.94 23.54
CA SER A 92 19.04 -27.39 22.87
C SER A 92 19.30 -26.09 22.14
N ARG A 93 20.50 -25.48 22.27
CA ARG A 93 20.79 -24.18 21.66
C ARG A 93 20.97 -24.30 20.15
N PRO A 94 20.28 -23.47 19.34
CA PRO A 94 20.48 -23.39 17.89
C PRO A 94 21.93 -23.13 17.49
N PHE A 95 22.41 -23.75 16.41
CA PHE A 95 23.81 -23.59 15.99
C PHE A 95 24.18 -22.17 15.57
N ASN A 96 23.25 -21.43 14.97
CA ASN A 96 23.42 -20.02 14.61
C ASN A 96 23.56 -19.10 15.84
N GLU A 97 23.04 -19.50 17.00
CA GLU A 97 23.14 -18.78 18.27
C GLU A 97 24.29 -19.28 19.13
N GLU A 98 24.57 -20.58 19.10
CA GLU A 98 25.66 -21.21 19.85
C GLU A 98 27.01 -20.68 19.40
N TRP A 99 27.16 -20.48 18.09
CA TRP A 99 28.40 -20.01 17.49
C TRP A 99 28.18 -18.74 16.68
N SER A 100 28.94 -17.69 17.00
CA SER A 100 28.94 -16.43 16.23
C SER A 100 29.33 -16.61 14.76
N TRP A 101 29.97 -17.74 14.42
CA TRP A 101 30.34 -18.13 13.07
C TRP A 101 29.41 -19.16 12.44
N GLY A 102 28.34 -19.61 13.13
CA GLY A 102 27.44 -20.67 12.66
C GLY A 102 26.88 -20.41 11.25
N LYS A 103 26.56 -19.15 10.93
CA LYS A 103 26.08 -18.75 9.59
C LYS A 103 27.11 -18.96 8.46
N ASN A 104 28.37 -19.25 8.77
CA ASN A 104 29.41 -19.57 7.78
C ASN A 104 29.49 -21.07 7.45
N ILE A 105 28.82 -21.93 8.20
CA ILE A 105 28.81 -23.38 7.98
C ILE A 105 28.25 -23.66 6.58
N THR A 106 28.96 -24.50 5.81
CA THR A 106 28.46 -25.01 4.52
C THR A 106 28.21 -26.51 4.55
N HIS A 107 28.82 -27.25 5.48
CA HIS A 107 28.65 -28.69 5.62
C HIS A 107 28.55 -29.07 7.09
N ILE A 108 27.61 -29.96 7.42
CA ILE A 108 27.56 -30.62 8.74
C ILE A 108 27.84 -32.11 8.55
N VAL A 109 28.65 -32.69 9.44
CA VAL A 109 29.00 -34.12 9.42
C VAL A 109 28.85 -34.68 10.82
N PHE A 110 27.92 -35.61 11.01
CA PHE A 110 27.86 -36.46 12.20
C PHE A 110 28.77 -37.67 11.98
N ALA A 111 29.81 -37.81 12.79
CA ALA A 111 30.84 -38.84 12.62
C ALA A 111 30.77 -39.98 13.65
N SER A 112 29.88 -39.87 14.64
CA SER A 112 29.49 -40.96 15.55
C SER A 112 28.06 -40.71 16.06
N PRO A 113 27.38 -41.71 16.64
CA PRO A 113 26.02 -41.55 17.13
C PRO A 113 25.86 -40.37 18.09
N VAL A 114 24.86 -39.53 17.85
CA VAL A 114 24.47 -38.40 18.69
C VAL A 114 22.95 -38.38 18.87
N LYS A 115 22.49 -37.77 19.95
CA LYS A 115 21.08 -37.60 20.24
C LYS A 115 20.68 -36.13 20.21
N LEU A 116 19.53 -35.84 19.63
CA LEU A 116 18.90 -34.53 19.74
C LEU A 116 18.08 -34.43 21.05
N PRO A 117 18.17 -33.29 21.77
CA PRO A 117 17.42 -33.08 23.00
C PRO A 117 15.91 -32.93 22.74
N ALA A 118 15.09 -33.08 23.78
CA ALA A 118 13.63 -32.99 23.67
C ALA A 118 13.14 -31.67 23.06
N ASP A 119 13.77 -30.56 23.41
CA ASP A 119 13.62 -29.26 22.75
C ASP A 119 14.74 -29.11 21.72
N SER A 120 14.44 -29.37 20.45
CA SER A 120 15.37 -29.24 19.32
C SER A 120 14.91 -28.17 18.34
N LYS A 121 14.13 -27.20 18.80
CA LYS A 121 13.69 -26.10 17.95
C LYS A 121 14.88 -25.36 17.35
N TYR A 122 14.75 -24.96 16.09
CA TYR A 122 15.71 -24.13 15.38
C TYR A 122 17.14 -24.69 15.31
N LYS A 123 17.36 -25.98 15.65
CA LYS A 123 18.72 -26.52 15.89
C LYS A 123 19.65 -26.32 14.70
N PHE A 124 19.15 -26.51 13.48
CA PHE A 124 19.88 -26.31 12.24
C PHE A 124 19.42 -25.06 11.45
N SER A 125 18.66 -24.15 12.05
CA SER A 125 18.08 -23.00 11.36
C SER A 125 19.04 -21.84 11.04
N GLU A 126 18.63 -21.03 10.07
CA GLU A 126 19.31 -19.85 9.54
C GLU A 126 20.77 -20.11 9.14
N LEU A 127 21.10 -21.34 8.76
CA LEU A 127 22.38 -21.70 8.21
C LEU A 127 22.32 -21.48 6.69
N ASN A 128 22.10 -20.23 6.26
CA ASN A 128 21.84 -19.85 4.86
C ASN A 128 22.89 -20.33 3.83
N ASN A 129 24.08 -20.74 4.27
CA ASN A 129 25.17 -21.26 3.43
C ASN A 129 25.31 -22.80 3.48
N LEU A 130 24.54 -23.49 4.33
CA LEU A 130 24.53 -24.93 4.52
C LEU A 130 24.06 -25.63 3.24
N ARG A 131 24.87 -26.55 2.73
CA ARG A 131 24.62 -27.26 1.47
C ARG A 131 24.23 -28.71 1.67
N ASP A 132 24.78 -29.35 2.71
CA ASP A 132 24.49 -30.75 3.05
C ASP A 132 24.73 -31.04 4.53
N ILE A 133 24.01 -32.06 5.01
CA ILE A 133 24.20 -32.68 6.31
C ILE A 133 24.45 -34.18 6.09
N LYS A 134 25.62 -34.66 6.47
CA LYS A 134 26.02 -36.07 6.35
C LYS A 134 25.96 -36.77 7.70
N GLY A 135 25.59 -38.05 7.67
CA GLY A 135 25.49 -38.88 8.88
C GLY A 135 24.20 -38.66 9.68
N LEU A 136 23.11 -38.22 9.05
CA LEU A 136 21.82 -38.06 9.73
C LEU A 136 21.25 -39.39 10.25
N ASP A 137 21.63 -40.52 9.66
CA ASP A 137 21.37 -41.87 10.16
C ASP A 137 21.99 -42.13 11.55
N LEU A 138 22.98 -41.33 11.96
CA LEU A 138 23.62 -41.37 13.27
C LEU A 138 22.95 -40.44 14.29
N VAL A 139 21.89 -39.71 13.90
CA VAL A 139 21.20 -38.74 14.75
C VAL A 139 19.92 -39.37 15.31
N ASP A 140 19.95 -39.70 16.61
CA ASP A 140 18.79 -40.19 17.35
C ASP A 140 17.82 -39.05 17.68
N THR A 141 16.60 -39.14 17.12
CA THR A 141 15.50 -38.20 17.29
C THR A 141 14.37 -38.74 18.19
N SER A 142 14.52 -39.94 18.76
CA SER A 142 13.45 -40.67 19.49
C SER A 142 12.93 -40.01 20.77
N GLU A 143 13.59 -38.97 21.27
CA GLU A 143 13.14 -38.19 22.43
C GLU A 143 12.71 -36.76 22.09
N VAL A 144 12.75 -36.38 20.80
CA VAL A 144 12.41 -35.01 20.42
C VAL A 144 10.90 -34.79 20.53
N ILE A 145 10.52 -33.69 21.18
CA ILE A 145 9.14 -33.26 21.41
C ILE A 145 8.84 -32.00 20.57
N ASP A 146 9.81 -31.10 20.45
CA ASP A 146 9.71 -29.85 19.67
C ASP A 146 10.77 -29.86 18.54
N MET A 147 10.30 -29.91 17.30
CA MET A 147 11.12 -29.79 16.08
C MET A 147 10.80 -28.50 15.30
N SER A 148 10.21 -27.51 15.96
CA SER A 148 9.86 -26.25 15.30
C SER A 148 11.09 -25.58 14.70
N GLY A 149 11.01 -25.20 13.44
CA GLY A 149 12.06 -24.52 12.69
C GLY A 149 13.35 -25.31 12.53
N LEU A 150 13.33 -26.65 12.64
CA LEU A 150 14.55 -27.46 12.67
C LEU A 150 15.52 -27.14 11.53
N PHE A 151 15.01 -26.88 10.31
CA PHE A 151 15.76 -26.49 9.11
C PHE A 151 15.31 -25.14 8.52
N ASP A 152 14.72 -24.26 9.35
CA ASP A 152 14.16 -22.98 8.89
C ASP A 152 15.25 -22.10 8.27
N MET A 153 14.93 -21.45 7.14
CA MET A 153 15.79 -20.54 6.39
C MET A 153 17.07 -21.16 5.79
N ASP A 154 17.20 -22.49 5.71
CA ASP A 154 18.34 -23.17 5.09
C ASP A 154 18.24 -23.18 3.55
N GLN A 155 18.36 -22.00 2.94
CA GLN A 155 18.12 -21.77 1.51
C GLN A 155 19.13 -22.46 0.57
N ALA A 156 20.32 -22.80 1.06
CA ALA A 156 21.36 -23.47 0.27
C ALA A 156 21.30 -25.01 0.37
N LEU A 157 20.47 -25.55 1.26
CA LEU A 157 20.34 -26.98 1.52
C LEU A 157 19.39 -27.60 0.48
N THR A 158 19.93 -28.42 -0.42
CA THR A 158 19.18 -28.93 -1.58
C THR A 158 18.68 -30.36 -1.46
N GLU A 159 19.27 -31.13 -0.55
CA GLU A 159 18.96 -32.54 -0.29
C GLU A 159 19.02 -32.84 1.22
N LEU A 160 18.20 -33.79 1.66
CA LEU A 160 18.13 -34.22 3.05
C LEU A 160 17.56 -35.63 3.13
N ASP A 161 18.29 -36.56 3.77
CA ASP A 161 17.77 -37.90 4.06
C ASP A 161 17.20 -37.92 5.49
N LEU A 162 15.89 -38.11 5.58
CA LEU A 162 15.12 -38.13 6.83
C LEU A 162 14.52 -39.52 7.13
N SER A 163 14.92 -40.55 6.38
CA SER A 163 14.33 -41.90 6.47
C SER A 163 14.50 -42.54 7.86
N HIS A 164 15.50 -42.09 8.63
CA HIS A 164 15.82 -42.59 9.98
C HIS A 164 15.19 -41.79 11.12
N PHE A 165 14.47 -40.69 10.83
CA PHE A 165 13.89 -39.85 11.86
C PHE A 165 12.74 -40.56 12.59
N GLN A 166 12.80 -40.54 13.92
CA GLN A 166 11.72 -41.01 14.80
C GLN A 166 10.98 -39.78 15.32
N THR A 167 9.71 -39.65 14.92
CA THR A 167 8.90 -38.45 15.20
C THR A 167 7.64 -38.74 16.03
N ASP A 168 7.50 -39.95 16.56
CA ASP A 168 6.32 -40.41 17.31
C ASP A 168 6.04 -39.60 18.59
N LYS A 169 7.03 -38.90 19.15
CA LYS A 169 6.86 -38.00 20.31
C LYS A 169 6.72 -36.51 19.96
N VAL A 170 6.91 -36.14 18.69
CA VAL A 170 6.94 -34.74 18.29
C VAL A 170 5.52 -34.16 18.35
N THR A 171 5.41 -32.98 18.97
CA THR A 171 4.15 -32.25 19.17
C THR A 171 4.10 -30.93 18.42
N ASP A 172 5.26 -30.36 18.06
CA ASP A 172 5.38 -29.11 17.29
C ASP A 172 6.33 -29.27 16.09
N MET A 173 5.83 -28.96 14.89
CA MET A 173 6.58 -28.93 13.63
C MET A 173 6.45 -27.57 12.92
N ASN A 174 6.11 -26.51 13.66
CA ASN A 174 6.01 -25.15 13.15
C ASN A 174 7.28 -24.77 12.39
N ARG A 175 7.16 -24.21 11.17
CA ARG A 175 8.31 -23.73 10.36
C ARG A 175 9.41 -24.75 10.05
N MET A 176 9.20 -26.06 10.29
CA MET A 176 10.28 -27.06 10.24
C MET A 176 11.10 -27.03 8.93
N PHE A 177 10.44 -26.76 7.79
CA PHE A 177 11.05 -26.63 6.46
C PHE A 177 10.74 -25.28 5.80
N GLU A 178 10.51 -24.24 6.60
CA GLU A 178 10.26 -22.91 6.04
C GLU A 178 11.49 -22.38 5.32
N SER A 179 11.28 -21.82 4.13
CA SER A 179 12.32 -21.19 3.31
C SER A 179 13.53 -22.07 3.01
N THR A 180 13.39 -23.41 3.02
CA THR A 180 14.46 -24.34 2.63
C THR A 180 14.66 -24.39 1.12
N GLY A 181 15.91 -24.61 0.68
CA GLY A 181 16.28 -24.82 -0.73
C GLY A 181 16.09 -26.24 -1.26
N LEU A 182 15.36 -27.09 -0.53
CA LEU A 182 15.20 -28.51 -0.84
C LEU A 182 14.50 -28.70 -2.19
N SER A 183 14.96 -29.68 -2.97
CA SER A 183 14.39 -30.00 -4.29
C SER A 183 13.24 -31.01 -4.19
N THR A 184 13.36 -31.97 -3.27
CA THR A 184 12.33 -32.95 -2.91
C THR A 184 12.29 -33.10 -1.39
N LEU A 185 11.15 -33.56 -0.88
CA LEU A 185 11.00 -33.86 0.53
C LEU A 185 10.21 -35.16 0.71
N ASP A 186 10.91 -36.24 1.06
CA ASP A 186 10.29 -37.52 1.41
C ASP A 186 10.09 -37.62 2.93
N LEU A 187 8.83 -37.56 3.38
CA LEU A 187 8.46 -37.66 4.80
C LEU A 187 7.72 -38.96 5.11
N SER A 188 7.85 -39.98 4.26
CA SER A 188 7.14 -41.27 4.44
C SER A 188 7.46 -41.97 5.77
N SER A 189 8.60 -41.68 6.41
CA SER A 189 8.98 -42.20 7.74
C SER A 189 8.32 -41.48 8.91
N PHE A 190 7.69 -40.32 8.69
CA PHE A 190 7.21 -39.48 9.79
C PHE A 190 5.91 -40.03 10.40
N ASN A 191 5.89 -40.11 11.74
CA ASN A 191 4.68 -40.31 12.52
C ASN A 191 4.24 -38.98 13.12
N THR A 192 3.26 -38.33 12.50
CA THR A 192 2.76 -37.02 12.95
C THR A 192 1.55 -37.09 13.89
N SER A 193 1.20 -38.29 14.39
CA SER A 193 -0.02 -38.50 15.17
C SER A 193 -0.11 -37.69 16.46
N ASN A 194 1.01 -37.23 17.03
CA ASN A 194 1.03 -36.38 18.22
C ASN A 194 1.22 -34.88 17.92
N VAL A 195 1.40 -34.50 16.66
CA VAL A 195 1.64 -33.11 16.26
C VAL A 195 0.36 -32.30 16.40
N THR A 196 0.47 -31.14 17.04
CA THR A 196 -0.64 -30.21 17.29
C THR A 196 -0.51 -28.90 16.51
N ASN A 197 0.71 -28.55 16.08
CA ASN A 197 1.06 -27.30 15.39
C ASN A 197 1.87 -27.60 14.12
N MET A 198 1.33 -27.20 12.96
CA MET A 198 1.99 -27.29 11.64
C MET A 198 2.04 -25.93 10.92
N ASN A 199 1.90 -24.82 11.66
CA ASN A 199 1.96 -23.49 11.06
C ASN A 199 3.27 -23.30 10.29
N TYR A 200 3.21 -22.71 9.10
CA TYR A 200 4.35 -22.40 8.22
C TYR A 200 5.25 -23.60 7.83
N MET A 201 4.87 -24.86 8.10
CA MET A 201 5.80 -26.01 7.98
C MET A 201 6.55 -26.09 6.64
N PHE A 202 5.89 -25.74 5.53
CA PHE A 202 6.46 -25.71 4.17
C PHE A 202 6.37 -24.31 3.52
N SER A 203 6.23 -23.26 4.33
CA SER A 203 6.20 -21.87 3.87
C SER A 203 7.47 -21.55 3.06
N ASN A 204 7.32 -21.02 1.85
CA ASN A 204 8.40 -20.70 0.91
C ASN A 204 9.39 -21.85 0.62
N CYS A 205 8.99 -23.10 0.88
CA CYS A 205 9.80 -24.27 0.55
C CYS A 205 9.86 -24.45 -0.98
N THR A 206 11.07 -24.71 -1.49
CA THR A 206 11.31 -24.85 -2.94
C THR A 206 11.08 -26.26 -3.50
N ALA A 207 10.69 -27.21 -2.65
CA ALA A 207 10.52 -28.60 -3.04
C ALA A 207 9.43 -28.75 -4.11
N GLU A 208 9.77 -29.40 -5.23
CA GLU A 208 8.80 -29.66 -6.30
C GLU A 208 7.84 -30.81 -5.94
N ASN A 209 8.29 -31.71 -5.06
CA ASN A 209 7.55 -32.88 -4.58
C ASN A 209 7.71 -32.99 -3.06
N ILE A 210 6.57 -33.05 -2.35
CA ILE A 210 6.49 -33.25 -0.91
C ILE A 210 5.63 -34.49 -0.66
N ASN A 211 6.22 -35.56 -0.13
CA ASN A 211 5.51 -36.80 0.18
C ASN A 211 4.87 -36.73 1.58
N LEU A 212 3.54 -36.55 1.62
CA LEU A 212 2.75 -36.44 2.86
C LEU A 212 1.91 -37.69 3.18
N THR A 213 2.18 -38.81 2.51
CA THR A 213 1.31 -40.01 2.58
C THR A 213 1.21 -40.64 3.97
N SER A 214 2.20 -40.45 4.83
CA SER A 214 2.25 -40.94 6.22
C SER A 214 1.59 -40.01 7.25
N PHE A 215 1.22 -38.78 6.85
CA PHE A 215 0.75 -37.78 7.81
C PHE A 215 -0.58 -38.17 8.45
N ASN A 216 -0.63 -38.12 9.78
CA ASN A 216 -1.84 -38.18 10.57
C ASN A 216 -2.05 -36.83 11.27
N THR A 217 -2.95 -36.00 10.72
CA THR A 217 -3.19 -34.64 11.24
C THR A 217 -4.35 -34.55 12.24
N SER A 218 -4.87 -35.68 12.74
CA SER A 218 -6.08 -35.72 13.60
C SER A 218 -5.96 -34.96 14.93
N ASN A 219 -4.74 -34.67 15.39
CA ASN A 219 -4.46 -33.86 16.59
C ASN A 219 -4.04 -32.41 16.26
N VAL A 220 -3.87 -32.06 14.98
CA VAL A 220 -3.44 -30.72 14.57
C VAL A 220 -4.58 -29.72 14.75
N THR A 221 -4.24 -28.57 15.33
CA THR A 221 -5.19 -27.47 15.58
C THR A 221 -4.86 -26.21 14.77
N LYS A 222 -3.60 -26.06 14.33
CA LYS A 222 -3.11 -24.88 13.60
C LYS A 222 -2.38 -25.27 12.31
N MET A 223 -2.81 -24.71 11.18
CA MET A 223 -2.23 -24.92 9.84
C MET A 223 -2.05 -23.62 9.04
N ASP A 224 -1.96 -22.47 9.71
CA ASP A 224 -1.73 -21.18 9.06
C ASP A 224 -0.44 -21.20 8.23
N TYR A 225 -0.50 -20.63 7.03
CA TYR A 225 0.64 -20.49 6.12
C TYR A 225 1.36 -21.81 5.76
N MET A 226 0.78 -22.98 6.03
CA MET A 226 1.49 -24.27 5.93
C MET A 226 2.17 -24.48 4.56
N PHE A 227 1.53 -24.07 3.46
CA PHE A 227 2.07 -24.15 2.11
C PHE A 227 2.26 -22.76 1.45
N ASN A 228 2.27 -21.68 2.24
CA ASN A 228 2.39 -20.33 1.69
C ASN A 228 3.64 -20.19 0.82
N GLY A 229 3.54 -19.69 -0.42
CA GLY A 229 4.69 -19.48 -1.30
C GLY A 229 5.40 -20.76 -1.77
N CYS A 230 4.87 -21.95 -1.45
CA CYS A 230 5.46 -23.22 -1.87
C CYS A 230 5.49 -23.34 -3.41
N THR A 231 6.58 -23.88 -3.95
CA THR A 231 6.79 -24.04 -5.39
C THR A 231 6.24 -25.34 -5.96
N ALA A 232 5.81 -26.27 -5.10
CA ALA A 232 5.21 -27.54 -5.52
C ALA A 232 4.05 -27.30 -6.50
N LYS A 233 3.96 -28.16 -7.52
CA LYS A 233 2.89 -28.06 -8.54
C LYS A 233 1.59 -28.75 -8.11
N SER A 234 1.71 -29.69 -7.16
CA SER A 234 0.60 -30.45 -6.58
C SER A 234 0.95 -30.88 -5.16
N ILE A 235 -0.03 -30.93 -4.28
CA ILE A 235 0.09 -31.47 -2.93
C ILE A 235 -1.06 -32.47 -2.72
N ASN A 236 -0.74 -33.66 -2.20
CA ASN A 236 -1.74 -34.67 -1.85
C ASN A 236 -2.18 -34.50 -0.40
N LEU A 237 -3.45 -34.14 -0.19
CA LEU A 237 -4.04 -33.92 1.13
C LEU A 237 -4.96 -35.06 1.59
N SER A 238 -5.02 -36.18 0.87
CA SER A 238 -5.97 -37.27 1.16
C SER A 238 -5.80 -37.96 2.52
N SER A 239 -4.62 -37.84 3.15
CA SER A 239 -4.35 -38.36 4.50
C SER A 239 -4.74 -37.38 5.62
N PHE A 240 -5.13 -36.15 5.29
CA PHE A 240 -5.35 -35.11 6.29
C PHE A 240 -6.73 -35.27 6.94
N ASN A 241 -6.73 -35.34 8.27
CA ASN A 241 -7.92 -35.19 9.10
C ASN A 241 -7.85 -33.82 9.80
N THR A 242 -8.56 -32.83 9.27
CA THR A 242 -8.55 -31.45 9.79
C THR A 242 -9.70 -31.15 10.75
N SER A 243 -10.39 -32.16 11.27
CA SER A 243 -11.58 -31.97 12.12
C SER A 243 -11.32 -31.17 13.42
N ARG A 244 -10.07 -30.98 13.83
CA ARG A 244 -9.67 -30.15 14.98
C ARG A 244 -9.02 -28.82 14.62
N VAL A 245 -8.80 -28.56 13.33
CA VAL A 245 -8.12 -27.34 12.87
C VAL A 245 -9.08 -26.15 12.99
N THR A 246 -8.62 -25.08 13.64
CA THR A 246 -9.38 -23.83 13.78
C THR A 246 -8.80 -22.68 12.97
N GLU A 247 -7.50 -22.75 12.63
CA GLU A 247 -6.74 -21.69 11.95
C GLU A 247 -6.15 -22.23 10.63
N MET A 248 -6.61 -21.69 9.47
CA MET A 248 -6.15 -22.05 8.12
C MET A 248 -5.81 -20.79 7.27
N SER A 249 -5.48 -19.67 7.93
CA SER A 249 -5.17 -18.43 7.24
C SER A 249 -3.97 -18.63 6.32
N ASN A 250 -4.02 -18.06 5.11
CA ASN A 250 -2.91 -18.03 4.14
C ASN A 250 -2.33 -19.41 3.74
N MET A 251 -3.02 -20.51 4.03
CA MET A 251 -2.49 -21.87 3.87
C MET A 251 -1.94 -22.14 2.45
N PHE A 252 -2.60 -21.61 1.42
CA PHE A 252 -2.21 -21.77 0.01
C PHE A 252 -1.89 -20.44 -0.69
N SER A 253 -1.65 -19.36 0.06
CA SER A 253 -1.30 -18.06 -0.50
C SER A 253 0.05 -18.12 -1.22
N LEU A 254 0.23 -17.33 -2.28
CA LEU A 254 1.44 -17.23 -3.13
C LEU A 254 1.90 -18.55 -3.78
N THR A 255 1.08 -19.60 -3.75
CA THR A 255 1.45 -20.92 -4.27
C THR A 255 1.48 -20.98 -5.79
N LYS A 256 2.29 -21.92 -6.31
CA LYS A 256 2.34 -22.31 -7.75
C LYS A 256 1.58 -23.60 -8.04
N LEU A 257 0.68 -24.00 -7.14
CA LEU A 257 -0.12 -25.22 -7.27
C LEU A 257 -1.04 -25.08 -8.48
N GLN A 258 -0.89 -25.94 -9.47
CA GLN A 258 -1.74 -25.87 -10.67
C GLN A 258 -3.09 -26.57 -10.44
N ASN A 259 -3.06 -27.64 -9.63
CA ASN A 259 -4.21 -28.43 -9.21
C ASN A 259 -4.13 -28.65 -7.70
N LEU A 260 -5.21 -28.35 -6.98
CA LEU A 260 -5.33 -28.59 -5.56
C LEU A 260 -6.68 -29.24 -5.27
N ASN A 261 -6.65 -30.47 -4.75
CA ASN A 261 -7.84 -31.12 -4.22
C ASN A 261 -7.85 -30.96 -2.69
N PHE A 262 -8.84 -30.24 -2.18
CA PHE A 262 -9.06 -30.01 -0.75
C PHE A 262 -10.45 -30.46 -0.30
N ALA A 263 -11.12 -31.32 -1.08
CA ALA A 263 -12.49 -31.77 -0.80
C ALA A 263 -12.61 -32.64 0.47
N ASP A 264 -11.51 -33.28 0.89
CA ASP A 264 -11.47 -34.14 2.07
C ASP A 264 -11.17 -33.38 3.36
N LEU A 265 -10.87 -32.07 3.28
CA LEU A 265 -10.62 -31.26 4.47
C LEU A 265 -11.94 -30.99 5.21
N ASP A 266 -12.04 -31.46 6.45
CA ASP A 266 -13.08 -31.01 7.38
C ASP A 266 -12.76 -29.60 7.87
N THR A 267 -13.54 -28.61 7.42
CA THR A 267 -13.40 -27.21 7.81
C THR A 267 -14.45 -26.76 8.84
N SER A 268 -15.23 -27.69 9.42
CA SER A 268 -16.36 -27.37 10.30
C SER A 268 -16.00 -26.67 11.62
N ASN A 269 -14.72 -26.64 11.98
CA ASN A 269 -14.18 -25.91 13.14
C ASN A 269 -13.31 -24.70 12.78
N VAL A 270 -13.08 -24.44 11.48
CA VAL A 270 -12.24 -23.32 11.03
C VAL A 270 -12.98 -22.00 11.23
N THR A 271 -12.29 -21.04 11.86
CA THR A 271 -12.83 -19.68 12.12
C THR A 271 -12.16 -18.60 11.28
N ASP A 272 -10.95 -18.87 10.76
CA ASP A 272 -10.15 -17.93 9.97
C ASP A 272 -9.68 -18.59 8.65
N MET A 273 -10.12 -18.01 7.53
CA MET A 273 -9.69 -18.35 6.16
C MET A 273 -9.11 -17.13 5.44
N SER A 274 -8.68 -16.12 6.18
CA SER A 274 -8.08 -14.91 5.63
C SER A 274 -6.86 -15.26 4.77
N GLY A 275 -6.80 -14.68 3.58
CA GLY A 275 -5.73 -14.88 2.61
C GLY A 275 -5.54 -16.31 2.13
N MET A 276 -6.45 -17.26 2.39
CA MET A 276 -6.21 -18.70 2.13
C MET A 276 -5.68 -19.00 0.72
N PHE A 277 -6.14 -18.26 -0.30
CA PHE A 277 -5.70 -18.36 -1.69
C PHE A 277 -5.14 -17.03 -2.24
N GLU A 278 -4.70 -16.11 -1.37
CA GLU A 278 -4.15 -14.82 -1.81
C GLU A 278 -2.99 -15.04 -2.80
N ARG A 279 -3.06 -14.43 -3.97
CA ARG A 279 -2.05 -14.46 -5.03
C ARG A 279 -1.66 -15.88 -5.47
N ALA A 280 -2.53 -16.86 -5.24
CA ALA A 280 -2.34 -18.22 -5.70
C ALA A 280 -2.52 -18.33 -7.22
N ASP A 281 -1.69 -19.16 -7.87
CA ASP A 281 -1.78 -19.47 -9.30
C ASP A 281 -2.48 -20.81 -9.56
N ILE A 282 -3.65 -20.98 -8.96
CA ILE A 282 -4.46 -22.21 -9.04
C ILE A 282 -5.51 -22.08 -10.13
N SER A 283 -5.61 -23.08 -11.01
CA SER A 283 -6.49 -23.03 -12.19
C SER A 283 -7.96 -23.36 -11.89
N ASN A 284 -8.21 -24.16 -10.84
CA ASN A 284 -9.54 -24.60 -10.43
C ASN A 284 -9.62 -24.74 -8.91
N LEU A 285 -10.70 -24.23 -8.31
CA LEU A 285 -11.00 -24.31 -6.88
C LEU A 285 -12.44 -24.81 -6.73
N ASP A 286 -12.64 -25.93 -6.04
CA ASP A 286 -13.95 -26.52 -5.77
C ASP A 286 -14.28 -26.44 -4.28
N PHE A 287 -15.30 -25.65 -3.94
CA PHE A 287 -15.71 -25.39 -2.56
C PHE A 287 -16.89 -26.24 -2.10
N ALA A 288 -17.39 -27.17 -2.91
CA ALA A 288 -18.65 -27.87 -2.66
C ALA A 288 -18.68 -28.70 -1.36
N LYS A 289 -17.51 -29.07 -0.82
CA LYS A 289 -17.38 -29.89 0.39
C LYS A 289 -16.97 -29.11 1.64
N LEU A 290 -16.65 -27.83 1.52
CA LEU A 290 -16.24 -27.04 2.67
C LEU A 290 -17.44 -26.66 3.54
N ASN A 291 -17.26 -26.73 4.86
CA ASN A 291 -18.18 -26.16 5.83
C ASN A 291 -17.59 -24.87 6.39
N THR A 292 -18.10 -23.72 5.91
CA THR A 292 -17.63 -22.40 6.38
C THR A 292 -18.55 -21.76 7.42
N SER A 293 -19.50 -22.51 7.99
CA SER A 293 -20.50 -21.96 8.92
C SER A 293 -19.92 -21.34 10.18
N LYS A 294 -18.66 -21.60 10.55
CA LYS A 294 -17.97 -20.95 11.68
C LYS A 294 -16.95 -19.89 11.28
N VAL A 295 -16.72 -19.68 9.99
CA VAL A 295 -15.71 -18.74 9.51
C VAL A 295 -16.18 -17.31 9.77
N THR A 296 -15.32 -16.53 10.40
CA THR A 296 -15.56 -15.12 10.76
C THR A 296 -14.67 -14.16 9.98
N ASP A 297 -13.54 -14.63 9.46
CA ASP A 297 -12.55 -13.86 8.73
C ASP A 297 -12.27 -14.47 7.34
N MET A 298 -12.57 -13.70 6.29
CA MET A 298 -12.27 -14.02 4.88
C MET A 298 -11.53 -12.86 4.19
N GLU A 299 -10.84 -12.00 4.95
CA GLU A 299 -10.06 -10.90 4.36
C GLU A 299 -9.04 -11.43 3.35
N ASN A 300 -8.88 -10.74 2.22
CA ASN A 300 -7.90 -11.10 1.18
C ASN A 300 -8.00 -12.51 0.58
N MET A 301 -9.04 -13.31 0.89
CA MET A 301 -9.06 -14.76 0.59
C MET A 301 -8.71 -15.11 -0.87
N PHE A 302 -9.13 -14.29 -1.84
CA PHE A 302 -8.85 -14.46 -3.27
C PHE A 302 -8.12 -13.26 -3.89
N SER A 303 -7.55 -12.37 -3.08
CA SER A 303 -6.82 -11.19 -3.53
C SER A 303 -5.67 -11.58 -4.45
N GLY A 304 -5.54 -10.96 -5.61
CA GLY A 304 -4.42 -11.14 -6.55
C GLY A 304 -4.34 -12.50 -7.23
N THR A 305 -5.36 -13.36 -7.10
CA THR A 305 -5.42 -14.67 -7.76
C THR A 305 -5.31 -14.56 -9.29
N THR A 306 -4.49 -15.41 -9.92
CA THR A 306 -4.20 -15.31 -11.37
C THR A 306 -4.63 -16.49 -12.22
N GLY A 307 -4.68 -17.70 -11.66
CA GLY A 307 -4.96 -18.92 -12.41
C GLY A 307 -6.46 -19.18 -12.62
N VAL A 308 -7.28 -18.85 -11.62
CA VAL A 308 -8.71 -19.15 -11.60
C VAL A 308 -9.50 -18.11 -12.40
N LYS A 309 -10.37 -18.57 -13.29
CA LYS A 309 -11.21 -17.70 -14.14
C LYS A 309 -12.60 -17.48 -13.56
N THR A 310 -13.21 -18.53 -13.03
CA THR A 310 -14.53 -18.50 -12.43
C THR A 310 -14.40 -18.90 -10.97
N LEU A 311 -14.83 -18.03 -10.07
CA LEU A 311 -15.03 -18.39 -8.66
C LEU A 311 -16.51 -18.63 -8.43
N ASP A 312 -16.87 -19.90 -8.24
CA ASP A 312 -18.19 -20.28 -7.76
C ASP A 312 -18.15 -20.45 -6.25
N LEU A 313 -18.72 -19.48 -5.53
CA LEU A 313 -18.70 -19.43 -4.07
C LEU A 313 -20.09 -19.73 -3.48
N SER A 314 -20.97 -20.35 -4.26
CA SER A 314 -22.37 -20.61 -3.88
C SER A 314 -22.55 -21.61 -2.73
N SER A 315 -21.51 -22.41 -2.45
CA SER A 315 -21.49 -23.37 -1.35
C SER A 315 -20.97 -22.78 -0.03
N LEU A 316 -20.38 -21.57 -0.05
CA LEU A 316 -19.83 -20.96 1.15
C LEU A 316 -20.95 -20.33 1.99
N ASP A 317 -21.11 -20.81 3.22
CA ASP A 317 -21.88 -20.12 4.25
C ASP A 317 -21.07 -18.90 4.74
N THR A 318 -21.59 -17.70 4.47
CA THR A 318 -20.98 -16.42 4.86
C THR A 318 -21.70 -15.75 6.03
N SER A 319 -22.74 -16.38 6.60
CA SER A 319 -23.63 -15.77 7.62
C SER A 319 -22.94 -15.39 8.93
N ASN A 320 -21.76 -15.95 9.20
CA ASN A 320 -20.91 -15.63 10.35
C ASN A 320 -19.69 -14.77 10.01
N VAL A 321 -19.48 -14.43 8.74
CA VAL A 321 -18.34 -13.62 8.31
C VAL A 321 -18.52 -12.16 8.75
N ILE A 322 -17.50 -11.64 9.43
CA ILE A 322 -17.45 -10.27 9.94
C ILE A 322 -16.49 -9.42 9.10
N LYS A 323 -15.35 -10.00 8.70
CA LYS A 323 -14.31 -9.31 7.95
C LYS A 323 -14.16 -9.90 6.54
N MET A 324 -14.24 -9.03 5.54
CA MET A 324 -14.22 -9.40 4.11
C MET A 324 -13.52 -8.34 3.26
N SER A 325 -12.70 -7.48 3.89
CA SER A 325 -11.96 -6.45 3.17
C SER A 325 -11.01 -7.09 2.15
N ASN A 326 -10.80 -6.43 1.01
CA ASN A 326 -9.87 -6.86 -0.04
C ASN A 326 -10.13 -8.26 -0.64
N MET A 327 -11.27 -8.91 -0.38
CA MET A 327 -11.47 -10.34 -0.67
C MET A 327 -11.13 -10.73 -2.12
N PHE A 328 -11.42 -9.86 -3.10
CA PHE A 328 -11.12 -10.10 -4.52
C PHE A 328 -10.14 -9.09 -5.11
N ALA A 329 -9.52 -8.23 -4.29
CA ALA A 329 -8.63 -7.16 -4.72
C ALA A 329 -7.59 -7.66 -5.75
N SER A 330 -7.45 -7.00 -6.90
CA SER A 330 -6.51 -7.34 -7.96
C SER A 330 -6.63 -8.75 -8.55
N SER A 331 -7.72 -9.48 -8.28
CA SER A 331 -7.95 -10.82 -8.85
C SER A 331 -8.19 -10.74 -10.36
N LYS A 332 -7.70 -11.75 -11.10
CA LYS A 332 -7.86 -11.87 -12.56
C LYS A 332 -9.08 -12.68 -12.98
N ILE A 333 -9.98 -13.01 -12.04
CA ILE A 333 -11.24 -13.69 -12.33
C ILE A 333 -12.06 -12.92 -13.38
N THR A 334 -12.79 -13.67 -14.20
CA THR A 334 -13.73 -13.14 -15.19
C THR A 334 -15.17 -13.21 -14.70
N LYS A 335 -15.47 -14.16 -13.80
CA LYS A 335 -16.83 -14.41 -13.30
C LYS A 335 -16.81 -14.74 -11.81
N LEU A 336 -17.75 -14.16 -11.08
CA LEU A 336 -17.97 -14.40 -9.66
C LEU A 336 -19.42 -14.83 -9.44
N VAL A 337 -19.63 -15.96 -8.75
CA VAL A 337 -20.97 -16.46 -8.37
C VAL A 337 -21.10 -16.45 -6.86
N LEU A 338 -22.10 -15.72 -6.36
CA LEU A 338 -22.30 -15.40 -4.94
C LEU A 338 -23.66 -15.91 -4.41
N ASP A 339 -24.21 -16.97 -5.00
CA ASP A 339 -25.51 -17.47 -4.57
C ASP A 339 -25.50 -17.90 -3.10
N ASN A 340 -26.60 -17.65 -2.38
CA ASN A 340 -26.77 -17.95 -0.94
C ASN A 340 -25.86 -17.15 0.02
N TRP A 341 -25.20 -16.10 -0.45
CA TRP A 341 -24.40 -15.26 0.43
C TRP A 341 -25.25 -14.45 1.43
N ASP A 342 -24.81 -14.44 2.68
CA ASP A 342 -25.35 -13.62 3.76
C ASP A 342 -24.23 -12.81 4.39
N THR A 343 -24.08 -11.55 3.96
CA THR A 343 -23.08 -10.64 4.49
C THR A 343 -23.64 -9.70 5.57
N ASN A 344 -24.76 -10.05 6.22
CA ASN A 344 -25.41 -9.15 7.19
C ASN A 344 -24.51 -8.77 8.38
N LYS A 345 -23.48 -9.55 8.71
CA LYS A 345 -22.53 -9.22 9.80
C LYS A 345 -21.31 -8.43 9.36
N VAL A 346 -21.13 -8.24 8.05
CA VAL A 346 -19.94 -7.58 7.51
C VAL A 346 -20.04 -6.07 7.71
N THR A 347 -19.01 -5.48 8.31
CA THR A 347 -18.94 -4.03 8.56
C THR A 347 -17.94 -3.30 7.67
N ASP A 348 -17.01 -4.03 7.04
CA ASP A 348 -15.95 -3.49 6.19
C ASP A 348 -15.88 -4.26 4.86
N MET A 349 -16.15 -3.56 3.76
CA MET A 349 -16.00 -4.03 2.37
C MET A 349 -15.02 -3.15 1.59
N SER A 350 -14.08 -2.49 2.30
CA SER A 350 -13.04 -1.69 1.66
C SER A 350 -12.19 -2.55 0.73
N TYR A 351 -11.80 -1.95 -0.40
CA TYR A 351 -10.96 -2.58 -1.43
C TYR A 351 -11.51 -3.89 -2.04
N MET A 352 -12.75 -4.29 -1.75
CA MET A 352 -13.26 -5.64 -2.08
C MET A 352 -13.09 -6.02 -3.56
N PHE A 353 -13.29 -5.07 -4.48
CA PHE A 353 -13.15 -5.24 -5.93
C PHE A 353 -12.10 -4.33 -6.55
N VAL A 354 -11.12 -3.86 -5.76
CA VAL A 354 -10.08 -2.96 -6.26
C VAL A 354 -9.32 -3.61 -7.42
N GLU A 355 -9.04 -2.85 -8.47
CA GLU A 355 -8.22 -3.28 -9.61
C GLU A 355 -8.52 -4.70 -10.14
N CYS A 356 -9.77 -5.15 -10.18
CA CYS A 356 -10.14 -6.42 -10.82
C CYS A 356 -10.30 -6.20 -12.34
N PRO A 357 -9.27 -6.41 -13.19
CA PRO A 357 -9.28 -5.91 -14.57
C PRO A 357 -10.23 -6.68 -15.49
N ASN A 358 -10.52 -7.95 -15.14
CA ASN A 358 -11.22 -8.89 -16.01
C ASN A 358 -12.64 -9.23 -15.55
N LEU A 359 -13.04 -8.81 -14.34
CA LEU A 359 -14.34 -9.12 -13.78
C LEU A 359 -15.40 -8.26 -14.46
N THR A 360 -16.23 -8.88 -15.29
CA THR A 360 -17.21 -8.18 -16.14
C THR A 360 -18.65 -8.30 -15.65
N ASP A 361 -18.93 -9.25 -14.77
CA ASP A 361 -20.27 -9.51 -14.25
C ASP A 361 -20.19 -9.84 -12.76
N VAL A 362 -20.83 -9.01 -11.93
CA VAL A 362 -20.96 -9.22 -10.49
C VAL A 362 -22.35 -8.79 -10.05
N ASP A 363 -23.10 -9.74 -9.48
CA ASP A 363 -24.43 -9.49 -8.94
C ASP A 363 -24.34 -8.97 -7.51
N LEU A 364 -24.34 -7.64 -7.37
CA LEU A 364 -24.31 -6.97 -6.06
C LEU A 364 -25.57 -7.24 -5.22
N SER A 365 -26.67 -7.76 -5.78
CA SER A 365 -27.87 -8.09 -4.99
C SER A 365 -27.66 -9.25 -4.02
N LYS A 366 -26.55 -9.98 -4.17
CA LYS A 366 -26.11 -11.04 -3.25
C LYS A 366 -25.36 -10.50 -2.04
N LEU A 367 -25.07 -9.20 -1.98
CA LEU A 367 -24.39 -8.56 -0.87
C LEU A 367 -25.41 -7.79 -0.02
N HIS A 368 -25.58 -8.21 1.23
CA HIS A 368 -26.28 -7.43 2.25
C HIS A 368 -25.31 -6.38 2.81
N THR A 369 -25.52 -5.10 2.50
CA THR A 369 -24.57 -4.03 2.88
C THR A 369 -25.10 -3.06 3.94
N ALA A 370 -26.30 -3.30 4.48
CA ALA A 370 -26.95 -2.43 5.46
C ALA A 370 -26.09 -2.14 6.71
N ASN A 371 -25.22 -3.07 7.12
CA ASN A 371 -24.33 -2.90 8.28
C ASN A 371 -22.91 -2.44 7.92
N VAL A 372 -22.62 -2.23 6.63
CA VAL A 372 -21.30 -1.82 6.16
C VAL A 372 -21.08 -0.34 6.49
N THR A 373 -19.96 -0.06 7.16
CA THR A 373 -19.56 1.32 7.52
C THR A 373 -18.36 1.82 6.71
N ASN A 374 -17.60 0.91 6.08
CA ASN A 374 -16.43 1.22 5.27
C ASN A 374 -16.53 0.57 3.89
N MET A 375 -16.59 1.41 2.85
CA MET A 375 -16.51 1.01 1.43
C MET A 375 -15.37 1.75 0.71
N SER A 376 -14.35 2.19 1.46
CA SER A 376 -13.24 2.92 0.84
C SER A 376 -12.57 2.06 -0.23
N TYR A 377 -12.34 2.65 -1.40
CA TYR A 377 -11.66 2.03 -2.54
C TYR A 377 -12.32 0.76 -3.07
N MET A 378 -13.58 0.47 -2.71
CA MET A 378 -14.26 -0.77 -3.09
C MET A 378 -14.23 -1.03 -4.60
N PHE A 379 -14.35 0.02 -5.42
CA PHE A 379 -14.30 -0.05 -6.89
C PHE A 379 -13.20 0.85 -7.49
N GLU A 380 -12.09 1.08 -6.76
CA GLU A 380 -10.95 1.80 -7.34
C GLU A 380 -10.30 0.95 -8.45
N GLY A 381 -10.04 1.53 -9.62
CA GLY A 381 -9.41 0.81 -10.74
C GLY A 381 -10.28 -0.27 -11.39
N PHE A 382 -11.57 -0.35 -11.06
CA PHE A 382 -12.52 -1.33 -11.58
C PHE A 382 -12.95 -1.00 -13.02
N SER A 383 -12.28 -1.61 -14.00
CA SER A 383 -12.41 -1.27 -15.44
C SER A 383 -13.82 -1.43 -16.03
N GLN A 384 -14.75 -2.10 -15.32
CA GLN A 384 -16.12 -2.38 -15.75
C GLN A 384 -17.19 -1.61 -14.95
N LEU A 385 -16.79 -0.61 -14.16
CA LEU A 385 -17.69 0.13 -13.25
C LEU A 385 -18.95 0.69 -13.91
N GLU A 386 -18.90 1.12 -15.18
CA GLU A 386 -20.07 1.67 -15.88
C GLU A 386 -21.24 0.68 -16.04
N GLN A 387 -20.96 -0.62 -16.04
CA GLN A 387 -21.94 -1.68 -16.23
C GLN A 387 -22.54 -2.14 -14.90
N LEU A 388 -21.98 -1.68 -13.78
CA LEU A 388 -22.30 -2.18 -12.46
C LEU A 388 -23.61 -1.58 -11.94
N ASN A 389 -24.54 -2.44 -11.53
CA ASN A 389 -25.80 -2.01 -10.95
C ASN A 389 -25.66 -1.69 -9.45
N LEU A 390 -25.37 -0.42 -9.14
CA LEU A 390 -25.21 0.06 -7.76
C LEU A 390 -26.52 0.14 -6.96
N ALA A 391 -27.69 -0.01 -7.59
CA ALA A 391 -28.99 0.10 -6.91
C ALA A 391 -29.24 -1.00 -5.86
N LYS A 392 -28.35 -1.99 -5.80
CA LYS A 392 -28.41 -3.13 -4.88
C LYS A 392 -27.61 -2.90 -3.60
N LEU A 393 -26.78 -1.85 -3.56
CA LEU A 393 -26.04 -1.49 -2.36
C LEU A 393 -26.93 -0.62 -1.48
N ASP A 394 -27.16 -1.08 -0.26
CA ASP A 394 -27.63 -0.22 0.82
C ASP A 394 -26.42 0.45 1.48
N THR A 395 -26.31 1.77 1.33
CA THR A 395 -25.17 2.55 1.84
C THR A 395 -25.52 3.44 3.03
N HIS A 396 -26.72 3.33 3.61
CA HIS A 396 -27.18 4.27 4.64
C HIS A 396 -26.26 4.34 5.87
N ASN A 397 -25.53 3.28 6.21
CA ASN A 397 -24.58 3.27 7.34
C ASN A 397 -23.11 3.55 6.94
N VAL A 398 -22.83 3.74 5.66
CA VAL A 398 -21.45 3.91 5.17
C VAL A 398 -20.90 5.28 5.56
N LYS A 399 -19.83 5.27 6.35
CA LYS A 399 -19.14 6.49 6.84
C LYS A 399 -17.93 6.85 6.00
N ASN A 400 -17.24 5.85 5.45
CA ASN A 400 -16.02 6.02 4.69
C ASN A 400 -16.21 5.56 3.24
N MET A 401 -16.28 6.53 2.32
CA MET A 401 -16.39 6.32 0.86
C MET A 401 -15.13 6.79 0.13
N ARG A 402 -14.00 6.89 0.85
CA ARG A 402 -12.73 7.36 0.29
C ARG A 402 -12.37 6.55 -0.96
N GLY A 403 -12.15 7.23 -2.09
CA GLY A 403 -11.68 6.60 -3.32
C GLY A 403 -12.59 5.53 -3.91
N MET A 404 -13.86 5.44 -3.49
CA MET A 404 -14.75 4.34 -3.88
C MET A 404 -14.86 4.16 -5.40
N PHE A 405 -14.77 5.24 -6.18
CA PHE A 405 -14.84 5.25 -7.64
C PHE A 405 -13.61 5.90 -8.28
N ALA A 406 -12.44 5.81 -7.63
CA ALA A 406 -11.21 6.41 -8.14
C ALA A 406 -10.52 5.54 -9.21
N LYS A 407 -9.65 6.15 -10.03
CA LYS A 407 -8.74 5.46 -10.95
C LYS A 407 -9.41 4.53 -11.98
N ASN A 408 -10.67 4.75 -12.33
CA ASN A 408 -11.39 3.91 -13.29
C ASN A 408 -11.08 4.35 -14.72
N PRO A 409 -10.27 3.58 -15.49
CA PRO A 409 -9.75 4.04 -16.77
C PRO A 409 -10.83 4.17 -17.84
N ASN A 410 -11.94 3.43 -17.74
CA ASN A 410 -13.01 3.43 -18.74
C ASN A 410 -14.21 4.29 -18.35
N LEU A 411 -14.22 4.86 -17.14
CA LEU A 411 -15.37 5.59 -16.60
C LEU A 411 -15.57 6.92 -17.33
N LYS A 412 -16.74 7.10 -17.94
CA LYS A 412 -17.22 8.33 -18.61
C LYS A 412 -18.34 8.99 -17.85
N SER A 413 -19.18 8.21 -17.18
CA SER A 413 -20.27 8.64 -16.29
C SER A 413 -20.71 7.51 -15.35
N ILE A 414 -21.34 7.85 -14.23
CA ILE A 414 -21.89 6.89 -13.25
C ILE A 414 -23.25 7.37 -12.74
N ASN A 415 -24.17 6.43 -12.51
CA ASN A 415 -25.45 6.71 -11.86
C ASN A 415 -25.34 6.46 -10.35
N LEU A 416 -25.56 7.50 -9.55
CA LEU A 416 -25.41 7.48 -8.09
C LEU A 416 -26.74 7.65 -7.34
N ASN A 417 -27.88 7.68 -8.04
CA ASN A 417 -29.17 8.08 -7.47
C ASN A 417 -29.68 7.17 -6.35
N HIS A 418 -29.12 5.96 -6.22
CA HIS A 418 -29.51 4.98 -5.21
C HIS A 418 -28.62 4.99 -3.98
N LEU A 419 -27.50 5.70 -4.00
CA LEU A 419 -26.59 5.75 -2.87
C LEU A 419 -27.12 6.73 -1.82
N ASP A 420 -27.40 6.22 -0.63
CA ASP A 420 -27.59 7.06 0.56
C ASP A 420 -26.21 7.42 1.11
N THR A 421 -25.86 8.70 1.05
CA THR A 421 -24.59 9.23 1.59
C THR A 421 -24.78 10.06 2.85
N SER A 422 -25.98 10.06 3.44
CA SER A 422 -26.32 10.92 4.58
C SER A 422 -25.42 10.71 5.80
N ASN A 423 -24.88 9.50 5.99
CA ASN A 423 -23.92 9.20 7.07
C ASN A 423 -22.44 9.25 6.64
N ALA A 424 -22.14 9.57 5.37
CA ALA A 424 -20.78 9.66 4.88
C ALA A 424 -20.05 10.85 5.52
N THR A 425 -18.87 10.59 6.09
CA THR A 425 -18.01 11.59 6.72
C THR A 425 -16.71 11.83 5.95
N ASN A 426 -16.31 10.86 5.11
CA ASN A 426 -15.08 10.89 4.33
C ASN A 426 -15.36 10.52 2.86
N MET A 427 -15.21 11.51 1.97
CA MET A 427 -15.32 11.37 0.51
C MET A 427 -14.01 11.75 -0.19
N ARG A 428 -12.88 11.64 0.53
CA ARG A 428 -11.56 11.89 -0.05
C ARG A 428 -11.34 11.05 -1.31
N GLU A 429 -10.84 11.64 -2.39
CA GLU A 429 -10.51 10.94 -3.64
C GLU A 429 -11.69 10.20 -4.30
N MET A 430 -12.94 10.40 -3.88
CA MET A 430 -14.07 9.53 -4.26
C MET A 430 -14.22 9.33 -5.78
N PHE A 431 -13.94 10.37 -6.56
CA PHE A 431 -14.00 10.36 -8.03
C PHE A 431 -12.67 10.73 -8.69
N ALA A 432 -11.54 10.65 -7.98
CA ALA A 432 -10.25 11.07 -8.51
C ALA A 432 -9.72 10.14 -9.61
N LYS A 433 -8.87 10.68 -10.48
CA LYS A 433 -8.01 9.93 -11.42
C LYS A 433 -8.80 9.12 -12.44
N ASN A 434 -9.96 9.59 -12.87
CA ASN A 434 -10.77 8.99 -13.92
C ASN A 434 -10.49 9.68 -15.26
N PRO A 435 -9.54 9.17 -16.07
CA PRO A 435 -8.99 9.90 -17.24
C PRO A 435 -10.00 10.12 -18.37
N ASN A 436 -11.16 9.47 -18.33
CA ASN A 436 -12.21 9.56 -19.35
C ASN A 436 -13.54 10.09 -18.82
N LEU A 437 -13.61 10.52 -17.55
CA LEU A 437 -14.83 11.02 -16.91
C LEU A 437 -15.19 12.38 -17.51
N LYS A 438 -16.35 12.47 -18.18
CA LYS A 438 -16.77 13.71 -18.87
C LYS A 438 -17.77 14.51 -18.07
N SER A 439 -18.66 13.83 -17.37
CA SER A 439 -19.74 14.42 -16.59
C SER A 439 -20.14 13.49 -15.47
N ILE A 440 -20.52 14.06 -14.33
CA ILE A 440 -21.07 13.33 -13.19
C ILE A 440 -22.22 14.11 -12.59
N ASN A 441 -23.33 13.42 -12.31
CA ASN A 441 -24.48 13.99 -11.62
C ASN A 441 -24.39 13.66 -10.13
N LEU A 442 -24.34 14.69 -9.29
CA LEU A 442 -24.15 14.57 -7.85
C LEU A 442 -25.35 15.06 -7.04
N ASN A 443 -26.45 15.46 -7.71
CA ASN A 443 -27.60 16.12 -7.08
C ASN A 443 -28.27 15.30 -5.97
N HIS A 444 -28.07 13.99 -5.96
CA HIS A 444 -28.64 13.07 -4.97
C HIS A 444 -27.73 12.84 -3.75
N LEU A 445 -26.47 13.28 -3.80
CA LEU A 445 -25.55 13.07 -2.70
C LEU A 445 -25.86 14.04 -1.55
N ASP A 446 -26.17 13.49 -0.37
CA ASP A 446 -26.16 14.24 0.87
C ASP A 446 -24.72 14.30 1.42
N THR A 447 -24.15 15.51 1.48
CA THR A 447 -22.82 15.75 2.03
C THR A 447 -22.84 16.46 3.37
N SER A 448 -24.00 16.55 4.03
CA SER A 448 -24.19 17.32 5.28
C SER A 448 -23.32 16.83 6.46
N ASN A 449 -22.88 15.58 6.42
CA ASN A 449 -21.98 14.97 7.40
C ASN A 449 -20.51 14.87 6.93
N VAL A 450 -20.22 15.24 5.68
CA VAL A 450 -18.87 15.11 5.11
C VAL A 450 -17.93 16.14 5.74
N THR A 451 -16.80 15.66 6.25
CA THR A 451 -15.74 16.48 6.85
C THR A 451 -14.48 16.55 6.00
N ASN A 452 -14.31 15.61 5.07
CA ASN A 452 -13.12 15.47 4.23
C ASN A 452 -13.51 15.30 2.75
N MET A 453 -13.18 16.31 1.94
CA MET A 453 -13.35 16.33 0.47
C MET A 453 -12.00 16.48 -0.25
N ARG A 454 -10.90 16.09 0.40
CA ARG A 454 -9.57 16.13 -0.21
C ARG A 454 -9.56 15.36 -1.53
N GLU A 455 -9.02 15.95 -2.58
CA GLU A 455 -8.80 15.31 -3.89
C GLU A 455 -10.07 14.68 -4.49
N MET A 456 -11.29 15.09 -4.10
CA MET A 456 -12.52 14.39 -4.49
C MET A 456 -12.69 14.24 -6.00
N PHE A 457 -12.22 15.22 -6.79
CA PHE A 457 -12.21 15.27 -8.25
C PHE A 457 -10.79 15.57 -8.76
N ALA A 458 -9.75 15.02 -8.12
CA ALA A 458 -8.38 15.29 -8.55
C ALA A 458 -8.00 14.46 -9.77
N GLU A 459 -7.30 15.07 -10.72
CA GLU A 459 -6.70 14.43 -11.88
C GLU A 459 -7.76 13.80 -12.81
N ASP A 460 -8.85 14.51 -13.05
CA ASP A 460 -9.94 14.15 -13.98
C ASP A 460 -9.88 15.04 -15.24
N PRO A 461 -8.89 14.81 -16.13
CA PRO A 461 -8.48 15.77 -17.17
C PRO A 461 -9.53 16.04 -18.25
N THR A 462 -10.61 15.27 -18.32
CA THR A 462 -11.67 15.39 -19.33
C THR A 462 -12.93 16.10 -18.85
N ILE A 463 -13.05 16.41 -17.54
CA ILE A 463 -14.20 17.15 -17.02
C ILE A 463 -14.10 18.61 -17.47
N GLU A 464 -15.10 19.08 -18.24
CA GLU A 464 -15.16 20.47 -18.72
C GLU A 464 -15.98 21.37 -17.80
N SER A 465 -17.00 20.81 -17.13
CA SER A 465 -17.87 21.55 -16.23
C SER A 465 -18.42 20.70 -15.08
N LEU A 466 -18.54 21.32 -13.90
CA LEU A 466 -19.21 20.72 -12.75
C LEU A 466 -20.15 21.73 -12.09
N ASP A 467 -21.35 21.26 -11.75
CA ASP A 467 -22.25 21.97 -10.86
C ASP A 467 -22.29 21.28 -9.50
N LEU A 468 -21.73 21.95 -8.49
CA LEU A 468 -21.63 21.44 -7.12
C LEU A 468 -22.40 22.32 -6.13
N SER A 469 -23.26 23.20 -6.62
CA SER A 469 -23.95 24.21 -5.78
C SER A 469 -24.93 23.60 -4.76
N HIS A 470 -25.36 22.37 -5.00
CA HIS A 470 -26.24 21.61 -4.11
C HIS A 470 -25.51 20.94 -2.94
N LEU A 471 -24.17 20.81 -3.01
CA LEU A 471 -23.41 20.11 -1.96
C LEU A 471 -23.36 20.96 -0.68
N ASN A 472 -23.75 20.34 0.44
CA ASN A 472 -23.58 20.94 1.75
C ASN A 472 -22.13 20.78 2.22
N THR A 473 -21.40 21.89 2.33
CA THR A 473 -19.99 21.92 2.73
C THR A 473 -19.77 22.41 4.17
N ALA A 474 -20.84 22.63 4.95
CA ALA A 474 -20.77 23.29 6.24
C ALA A 474 -19.89 22.57 7.28
N LYS A 475 -19.76 21.23 7.20
CA LYS A 475 -18.89 20.45 8.09
C LYS A 475 -17.51 20.14 7.50
N VAL A 476 -17.25 20.52 6.25
CA VAL A 476 -15.99 20.22 5.57
C VAL A 476 -14.84 20.98 6.22
N THR A 477 -13.79 20.25 6.54
CA THR A 477 -12.58 20.78 7.19
C THR A 477 -11.37 20.85 6.27
N THR A 478 -11.37 20.09 5.17
CA THR A 478 -10.30 20.11 4.17
C THR A 478 -10.85 19.90 2.76
N MET A 479 -10.34 20.71 1.83
CA MET A 479 -10.59 20.66 0.39
C MET A 479 -9.24 20.65 -0.37
N TRP A 480 -8.20 20.10 0.27
CA TRP A 480 -6.87 20.00 -0.32
C TRP A 480 -6.98 19.34 -1.70
N GLY A 481 -6.41 19.98 -2.72
CA GLY A 481 -6.32 19.43 -4.08
C GLY A 481 -7.63 18.97 -4.69
N MET A 482 -8.79 19.50 -4.27
CA MET A 482 -10.10 18.94 -4.64
C MET A 482 -10.31 18.79 -6.16
N PHE A 483 -9.75 19.70 -6.96
CA PHE A 483 -9.82 19.73 -8.42
C PHE A 483 -8.43 19.74 -9.06
N THR A 484 -7.36 19.34 -8.34
CA THR A 484 -6.00 19.49 -8.86
C THR A 484 -5.81 18.65 -10.13
N GLY A 485 -5.21 19.19 -11.18
CA GLY A 485 -4.95 18.44 -12.42
C GLY A 485 -6.13 18.33 -13.39
N ASP A 486 -7.25 19.00 -13.14
CA ASP A 486 -8.43 19.00 -14.03
C ASP A 486 -8.20 19.94 -15.23
N TYR A 487 -7.36 19.50 -16.17
CA TYR A 487 -6.83 20.35 -17.24
C TYR A 487 -7.91 20.96 -18.16
N SER A 488 -9.06 20.30 -18.33
CA SER A 488 -10.15 20.75 -19.21
C SER A 488 -11.23 21.57 -18.50
N LEU A 489 -11.17 21.72 -17.18
CA LEU A 489 -12.22 22.40 -16.42
C LEU A 489 -12.30 23.89 -16.82
N THR A 490 -13.44 24.30 -17.37
CA THR A 490 -13.73 25.68 -17.80
C THR A 490 -14.80 26.36 -16.97
N ASN A 491 -15.75 25.59 -16.42
CA ASN A 491 -16.87 26.10 -15.65
C ASN A 491 -17.08 25.29 -14.36
N LEU A 492 -17.12 25.97 -13.22
CA LEU A 492 -17.30 25.32 -11.92
C LEU A 492 -18.28 26.15 -11.08
N ASN A 493 -19.45 25.59 -10.80
CA ASN A 493 -20.45 26.24 -9.96
C ASN A 493 -20.30 25.78 -8.51
N LEU A 494 -19.92 26.71 -7.62
CA LEU A 494 -19.69 26.50 -6.18
C LEU A 494 -20.65 27.35 -5.34
N ASP A 495 -21.74 27.83 -5.91
CA ASP A 495 -22.71 28.66 -5.19
C ASP A 495 -23.29 27.91 -3.98
N GLY A 496 -23.63 28.63 -2.91
CA GLY A 496 -24.20 28.01 -1.70
C GLY A 496 -23.20 27.34 -0.76
N TRP A 497 -21.93 27.18 -1.15
CA TRP A 497 -20.91 26.56 -0.29
C TRP A 497 -20.65 27.36 0.99
N ASN A 498 -20.62 26.66 2.13
CA ASN A 498 -20.19 27.20 3.42
C ASN A 498 -18.80 26.70 3.78
N THR A 499 -17.80 27.57 3.62
CA THR A 499 -16.39 27.25 3.84
C THR A 499 -15.85 27.67 5.21
N GLU A 500 -16.72 28.07 6.15
CA GLU A 500 -16.32 28.59 7.46
C GLU A 500 -15.47 27.62 8.28
N ASN A 501 -15.74 26.32 8.17
CA ASN A 501 -15.02 25.27 8.91
C ASN A 501 -13.78 24.74 8.20
N VAL A 502 -13.53 25.15 6.95
CA VAL A 502 -12.40 24.67 6.17
C VAL A 502 -11.09 25.25 6.74
N LYS A 503 -10.10 24.37 6.95
CA LYS A 503 -8.78 24.72 7.48
C LYS A 503 -7.68 24.69 6.41
N ASP A 504 -7.86 23.88 5.37
CA ASP A 504 -6.87 23.65 4.33
C ASP A 504 -7.50 23.64 2.93
N MET A 505 -7.01 24.53 2.05
CA MET A 505 -7.37 24.64 0.63
C MET A 505 -6.13 24.60 -0.27
N THR A 506 -5.05 24.01 0.22
CA THR A 506 -3.79 23.86 -0.51
C THR A 506 -4.03 23.11 -1.82
N TYR A 507 -3.50 23.64 -2.94
CA TYR A 507 -3.64 23.10 -4.30
C TYR A 507 -5.07 22.88 -4.83
N MET A 508 -6.10 23.46 -4.21
CA MET A 508 -7.51 23.14 -4.53
C MET A 508 -7.86 23.19 -6.03
N PHE A 509 -7.30 24.14 -6.79
CA PHE A 509 -7.49 24.33 -8.22
C PHE A 509 -6.16 24.24 -9.00
N ALA A 510 -5.11 23.66 -8.41
CA ALA A 510 -3.81 23.63 -9.06
C ALA A 510 -3.89 22.90 -10.40
N ASP A 511 -3.09 23.33 -11.37
CA ASP A 511 -3.03 22.75 -12.69
C ASP A 511 -4.36 22.81 -13.48
N ASN A 512 -5.33 23.64 -13.11
CA ASN A 512 -6.58 23.84 -13.86
C ASN A 512 -6.33 24.69 -15.11
N LYS A 513 -5.70 24.09 -16.12
CA LYS A 513 -5.12 24.80 -17.27
C LYS A 513 -6.14 25.49 -18.14
N SER A 514 -7.40 25.05 -18.19
CA SER A 514 -8.46 25.66 -19.02
C SER A 514 -9.32 26.68 -18.29
N LEU A 515 -9.18 26.79 -16.95
CA LEU A 515 -9.97 27.71 -16.16
C LEU A 515 -9.59 29.16 -16.50
N VAL A 516 -10.59 29.95 -16.94
CA VAL A 516 -10.38 31.35 -17.35
C VAL A 516 -10.67 32.31 -16.20
N SER A 517 -11.71 32.03 -15.42
CA SER A 517 -12.08 32.83 -14.25
C SER A 517 -12.93 32.03 -13.29
N ILE A 518 -12.89 32.40 -12.01
CA ILE A 518 -13.77 31.83 -10.98
C ILE A 518 -14.16 32.90 -9.96
N ASP A 519 -15.43 32.85 -9.53
CA ASP A 519 -15.92 33.69 -8.44
C ASP A 519 -15.93 32.91 -7.13
N LEU A 520 -15.13 33.37 -6.16
CA LEU A 520 -15.03 32.79 -4.83
C LEU A 520 -15.36 33.84 -3.76
N SER A 521 -16.02 34.94 -4.13
CA SER A 521 -16.28 36.05 -3.20
C SER A 521 -17.23 35.69 -2.06
N HIS A 522 -18.06 34.66 -2.21
CA HIS A 522 -18.94 34.16 -1.16
C HIS A 522 -18.24 33.26 -0.14
N PHE A 523 -16.99 32.85 -0.37
CA PHE A 523 -16.29 31.94 0.54
C PHE A 523 -15.91 32.63 1.86
N ARG A 524 -16.30 32.00 2.98
CA ARG A 524 -16.04 32.47 4.35
C ARG A 524 -14.82 31.77 4.93
N MET A 525 -13.63 32.31 4.70
CA MET A 525 -12.36 31.63 5.01
C MET A 525 -11.76 31.94 6.39
N THR A 526 -12.58 32.08 7.43
CA THR A 526 -12.12 32.55 8.75
C THR A 526 -11.15 31.58 9.43
N ASN A 527 -11.29 30.27 9.16
CA ASN A 527 -10.48 29.21 9.75
C ASN A 527 -9.36 28.66 8.85
N VAL A 528 -9.25 29.14 7.60
CA VAL A 528 -8.26 28.66 6.64
C VAL A 528 -6.85 29.05 7.10
N THR A 529 -5.97 28.06 7.13
CA THR A 529 -4.56 28.21 7.51
C THR A 529 -3.60 28.15 6.31
N SER A 530 -4.00 27.55 5.20
CA SER A 530 -3.20 27.47 3.98
C SER A 530 -4.05 27.57 2.72
N THR A 531 -3.60 28.42 1.80
CA THR A 531 -4.01 28.49 0.38
C THR A 531 -2.81 28.30 -0.54
N THR A 532 -1.78 27.60 -0.04
CA THR A 532 -0.53 27.34 -0.77
C THR A 532 -0.83 26.69 -2.11
N GLY A 533 -0.29 27.24 -3.19
CA GLY A 533 -0.46 26.69 -4.55
C GLY A 533 -1.90 26.56 -5.04
N MET A 534 -2.89 27.22 -4.41
CA MET A 534 -4.32 26.99 -4.69
C MET A 534 -4.70 27.15 -6.17
N PHE A 535 -4.04 28.03 -6.91
CA PHE A 535 -4.20 28.24 -8.35
C PHE A 535 -2.88 28.04 -9.11
N ASN A 536 -1.87 27.39 -8.53
CA ASN A 536 -0.60 27.20 -9.22
C ASN A 536 -0.81 26.50 -10.57
N ASP A 537 -0.11 26.94 -11.62
CA ASP A 537 -0.15 26.38 -12.97
C ASP A 537 -1.53 26.45 -13.67
N CYS A 538 -2.41 27.39 -13.27
CA CYS A 538 -3.64 27.72 -13.97
C CYS A 538 -3.37 28.65 -15.16
N THR A 539 -2.67 28.14 -16.17
CA THR A 539 -2.06 28.96 -17.23
C THR A 539 -3.03 29.83 -18.07
N ASN A 540 -4.32 29.50 -18.13
CA ASN A 540 -5.35 30.32 -18.78
C ASN A 540 -6.11 31.27 -17.85
N LEU A 541 -5.87 31.20 -16.54
CA LEU A 541 -6.58 31.99 -15.55
C LEU A 541 -6.29 33.48 -15.77
N MET A 542 -7.35 34.24 -15.99
CA MET A 542 -7.29 35.68 -16.22
C MET A 542 -7.70 36.47 -14.98
N TYR A 543 -8.64 35.94 -14.19
CA TYR A 543 -9.20 36.64 -13.03
C TYR A 543 -9.76 35.68 -11.98
N VAL A 544 -9.55 36.02 -10.70
CA VAL A 544 -10.23 35.37 -9.58
C VAL A 544 -10.89 36.43 -8.72
N ASN A 545 -12.17 36.27 -8.42
CA ASN A 545 -12.87 37.15 -7.48
C ASN A 545 -12.67 36.65 -6.05
N LEU A 546 -11.83 37.35 -5.29
CA LEU A 546 -11.48 37.04 -3.89
C LEU A 546 -12.06 38.07 -2.90
N SER A 547 -12.95 38.96 -3.37
CA SER A 547 -13.28 40.20 -2.66
C SER A 547 -13.97 40.02 -1.31
N GLY A 548 -14.63 38.89 -1.06
CA GLY A 548 -15.26 38.57 0.23
C GLY A 548 -14.40 37.75 1.19
N TRP A 549 -13.16 37.41 0.82
CA TRP A 549 -12.30 36.61 1.70
C TRP A 549 -11.90 37.39 2.94
N HIS A 550 -11.90 36.72 4.10
CA HIS A 550 -11.34 37.21 5.35
C HIS A 550 -10.55 36.08 6.02
N LEU A 551 -9.23 36.27 6.13
CA LEU A 551 -8.27 35.20 6.39
C LEU A 551 -7.39 35.47 7.65
N PRO A 552 -7.97 35.57 8.85
CA PRO A 552 -7.22 35.94 10.06
C PRO A 552 -6.23 34.86 10.52
N LYS A 553 -6.47 33.58 10.17
CA LYS A 553 -5.63 32.43 10.57
C LYS A 553 -4.67 31.95 9.48
N LEU A 554 -4.62 32.62 8.34
CA LEU A 554 -3.78 32.23 7.21
C LEU A 554 -2.30 32.28 7.60
N LYS A 555 -1.61 31.15 7.41
CA LYS A 555 -0.16 30.98 7.64
C LYS A 555 0.63 31.03 6.34
N SER A 556 0.07 30.49 5.24
CA SER A 556 0.76 30.42 3.95
C SER A 556 -0.19 30.56 2.76
N SER A 557 0.20 31.42 1.81
CA SER A 557 -0.31 31.49 0.44
C SER A 557 0.85 31.43 -0.55
N THR A 558 1.93 30.75 -0.18
CA THR A 558 3.12 30.58 -1.02
C THR A 558 2.71 29.98 -2.36
N ILE A 559 3.27 30.52 -3.44
CA ILE A 559 3.06 30.05 -4.83
C ILE A 559 1.59 29.95 -5.28
N MET A 560 0.67 30.64 -4.61
CA MET A 560 -0.78 30.52 -4.90
C MET A 560 -1.13 30.74 -6.36
N PHE A 561 -0.45 31.68 -7.04
CA PHE A 561 -0.65 32.00 -8.46
C PHE A 561 0.63 31.79 -9.28
N GLU A 562 1.50 30.87 -8.86
CA GLU A 562 2.72 30.58 -9.62
C GLU A 562 2.36 30.07 -11.03
N ASN A 563 3.12 30.53 -12.04
CA ASN A 563 2.91 30.20 -13.46
C ASN A 563 1.57 30.61 -14.10
N ASP A 564 0.74 31.40 -13.43
CA ASP A 564 -0.52 31.95 -13.96
C ASP A 564 -0.29 33.13 -14.92
N LYS A 565 0.32 32.83 -16.08
CA LYS A 565 0.85 33.83 -17.02
C LYS A 565 -0.21 34.73 -17.66
N LYS A 566 -1.48 34.33 -17.66
CA LYS A 566 -2.60 35.15 -18.19
C LYS A 566 -3.31 35.98 -17.14
N LEU A 567 -3.00 35.80 -15.85
CA LEU A 567 -3.69 36.51 -14.77
C LEU A 567 -3.44 38.02 -14.92
N VAL A 568 -4.51 38.79 -15.11
CA VAL A 568 -4.42 40.24 -15.36
C VAL A 568 -4.60 41.07 -14.10
N GLY A 569 -5.13 40.47 -13.03
CA GLY A 569 -5.17 41.12 -11.74
C GLY A 569 -5.92 40.35 -10.66
N VAL A 570 -5.72 40.78 -9.43
CA VAL A 570 -6.25 40.14 -8.22
C VAL A 570 -6.57 41.19 -7.14
N ASP A 571 -7.63 40.96 -6.37
CA ASP A 571 -7.93 41.73 -5.16
C ASP A 571 -7.31 41.02 -3.94
N LEU A 572 -6.27 41.61 -3.37
CA LEU A 572 -5.61 41.13 -2.15
C LEU A 572 -5.92 42.03 -0.95
N SER A 573 -6.97 42.87 -1.03
CA SER A 573 -7.23 43.88 -0.01
C SER A 573 -7.61 43.32 1.36
N ASN A 574 -7.99 42.05 1.43
CA ASN A 574 -8.30 41.34 2.68
C ASN A 574 -7.29 40.24 3.03
N PHE A 575 -6.12 40.20 2.38
CA PHE A 575 -5.12 39.17 2.61
C PHE A 575 -4.03 39.62 3.57
N ASN A 576 -3.83 38.85 4.64
CA ASN A 576 -2.69 39.01 5.53
C ASN A 576 -1.44 38.25 5.00
N ILE A 577 -0.82 38.76 3.94
CA ILE A 577 0.21 38.08 3.13
C ILE A 577 1.62 37.96 3.76
N HIS A 578 1.77 38.01 5.09
CA HIS A 578 3.08 37.94 5.73
C HIS A 578 3.86 36.66 5.35
N ASN A 579 5.06 36.83 4.81
CA ASN A 579 5.98 35.75 4.40
C ASN A 579 5.47 34.82 3.27
N SER A 580 4.37 35.17 2.60
CA SER A 580 3.91 34.42 1.42
C SER A 580 4.70 34.83 0.17
N GLN A 581 4.81 33.90 -0.78
CA GLN A 581 5.30 34.11 -2.15
C GLN A 581 4.14 34.20 -3.16
N ILE A 582 3.04 34.82 -2.73
CA ILE A 582 1.73 34.76 -3.39
C ILE A 582 1.73 35.17 -4.88
N LEU A 583 2.52 36.18 -5.26
CA LEU A 583 2.67 36.64 -6.65
C LEU A 583 4.11 36.45 -7.18
N LEU A 584 4.96 35.61 -6.57
CA LEU A 584 6.40 35.59 -6.85
C LEU A 584 6.76 35.24 -8.32
N ASN A 585 5.85 34.59 -9.05
CA ASN A 585 5.93 34.28 -10.48
C ASN A 585 4.56 34.38 -11.18
N ALA A 586 3.67 35.23 -10.66
CA ALA A 586 2.29 35.33 -11.14
C ALA A 586 2.12 36.39 -12.24
N GLY A 587 1.09 36.21 -13.06
CA GLY A 587 0.49 37.28 -13.84
C GLY A 587 1.04 37.50 -15.23
N ASN A 588 0.40 38.45 -15.92
CA ASN A 588 0.79 38.93 -17.23
C ASN A 588 1.90 40.00 -17.12
N PRO A 589 3.17 39.69 -17.46
CA PRO A 589 4.31 40.59 -17.21
C PRO A 589 4.28 41.87 -18.05
N LYS A 590 3.41 41.94 -19.08
CA LYS A 590 3.17 43.19 -19.82
C LYS A 590 2.42 44.18 -18.94
N GLY A 591 1.38 43.73 -18.23
CA GLY A 591 0.67 44.55 -17.27
C GLY A 591 -0.26 43.74 -16.36
N PHE A 592 -0.37 44.20 -15.12
CA PHE A 592 -1.09 43.54 -14.03
C PHE A 592 -1.77 44.58 -13.12
N VAL A 593 -2.89 44.22 -12.53
CA VAL A 593 -3.63 45.07 -11.57
C VAL A 593 -3.69 44.38 -10.23
N VAL A 594 -3.30 45.07 -9.16
CA VAL A 594 -3.43 44.55 -7.80
C VAL A 594 -4.15 45.55 -6.92
N LYS A 595 -5.15 45.11 -6.17
CA LYS A 595 -5.74 45.90 -5.10
C LYS A 595 -5.18 45.44 -3.77
N LEU A 596 -4.69 46.40 -3.00
CA LEU A 596 -4.06 46.17 -1.70
C LEU A 596 -4.90 46.83 -0.61
N GLY A 597 -4.81 46.31 0.60
CA GLY A 597 -5.55 46.79 1.77
C GLY A 597 -4.63 47.14 2.92
N HIS A 598 -5.20 47.19 4.12
CA HIS A 598 -4.52 47.60 5.35
C HIS A 598 -3.61 46.48 5.93
N TYR A 599 -2.72 45.93 5.10
CA TYR A 599 -1.81 44.85 5.48
C TYR A 599 -0.36 45.22 5.20
N ARG A 600 0.57 44.51 5.85
CA ARG A 600 2.00 44.72 5.62
C ARG A 600 2.43 43.91 4.39
N LEU A 601 3.17 44.55 3.50
CA LEU A 601 3.75 43.92 2.33
C LEU A 601 5.22 43.54 2.59
N ARG A 602 5.63 42.32 2.23
CA ARG A 602 7.04 41.89 2.25
C ARG A 602 7.56 41.70 0.83
N LYS A 603 8.88 41.84 0.65
CA LYS A 603 9.55 41.60 -0.65
C LYS A 603 9.27 40.19 -1.20
N SER A 604 9.14 39.19 -0.32
CA SER A 604 8.83 37.82 -0.70
C SER A 604 7.50 37.67 -1.45
N SER A 605 6.54 38.59 -1.25
CA SER A 605 5.21 38.52 -1.86
C SER A 605 5.19 38.57 -3.39
N GLY A 606 6.24 39.10 -4.01
CA GLY A 606 6.29 39.30 -5.47
C GLY A 606 5.51 40.52 -5.98
N VAL A 607 4.78 41.26 -5.12
CA VAL A 607 4.02 42.45 -5.55
C VAL A 607 4.96 43.51 -6.13
N GLY A 608 4.72 43.89 -7.39
CA GLY A 608 5.51 44.88 -8.11
C GLY A 608 6.83 44.37 -8.69
N LYS A 609 7.24 43.15 -8.36
CA LYS A 609 8.49 42.55 -8.84
C LYS A 609 8.48 42.48 -10.36
N GLY A 610 9.53 43.00 -11.00
CA GLY A 610 9.71 42.95 -12.45
C GLY A 610 8.91 43.97 -13.27
N PHE A 611 8.18 44.90 -12.63
CA PHE A 611 7.44 45.97 -13.33
C PHE A 611 8.18 47.32 -13.31
N LYS A 612 8.37 47.94 -14.48
CA LYS A 612 9.03 49.26 -14.65
C LYS A 612 8.15 50.43 -14.21
N HIS A 613 6.83 50.27 -14.31
CA HIS A 613 5.87 51.31 -13.94
C HIS A 613 4.84 50.75 -12.98
N ILE A 614 4.69 51.38 -11.82
CA ILE A 614 3.62 51.09 -10.87
C ILE A 614 2.89 52.40 -10.58
N GLN A 615 1.57 52.45 -10.79
CA GLN A 615 0.78 53.66 -10.61
C GLN A 615 -0.51 53.37 -9.84
N ALA A 616 -0.76 54.12 -8.76
CA ALA A 616 -2.04 54.09 -8.06
C ALA A 616 -3.17 54.57 -8.98
N VAL A 617 -4.36 53.97 -8.86
CA VAL A 617 -5.54 54.40 -9.63
C VAL A 617 -5.99 55.78 -9.15
N GLY A 618 -6.11 55.98 -7.84
CA GLY A 618 -6.59 57.22 -7.23
C GLY A 618 -7.98 57.61 -7.75
N LYS A 619 -8.19 58.90 -8.08
CA LYS A 619 -9.44 59.40 -8.69
C LYS A 619 -9.65 58.98 -10.16
N GLY A 620 -8.77 58.14 -10.71
CA GLY A 620 -8.81 57.69 -12.09
C GLY A 620 -9.57 56.38 -12.27
N THR A 621 -9.32 55.71 -13.39
CA THR A 621 -9.78 54.33 -13.63
C THR A 621 -8.58 53.42 -13.85
N ILE A 622 -8.75 52.10 -13.78
CA ILE A 622 -7.67 51.15 -14.07
C ILE A 622 -7.07 51.40 -15.47
N ARG A 623 -7.88 51.80 -16.46
CA ARG A 623 -7.41 52.12 -17.82
C ARG A 623 -6.69 53.48 -17.88
N LYS A 624 -7.15 54.46 -17.10
CA LYS A 624 -6.62 55.83 -17.03
C LYS A 624 -6.32 56.22 -15.56
N PRO A 625 -5.28 55.64 -14.94
CA PRO A 625 -4.93 55.94 -13.56
C PRO A 625 -4.46 57.39 -13.43
N LYS A 626 -4.93 58.08 -12.39
CA LYS A 626 -4.57 59.47 -12.08
C LYS A 626 -3.80 59.60 -10.76
N GLY A 627 -3.54 58.47 -10.08
CA GLY A 627 -2.79 58.43 -8.84
C GLY A 627 -1.28 58.51 -9.03
N LYS A 628 -0.58 58.54 -7.90
CA LYS A 628 0.88 58.65 -7.80
C LYS A 628 1.58 57.44 -8.39
N LYS A 629 2.77 57.66 -8.96
CA LYS A 629 3.66 56.61 -9.47
C LYS A 629 4.66 56.17 -8.39
N TYR A 630 5.02 54.90 -8.41
CA TYR A 630 5.92 54.25 -7.45
C TYR A 630 6.92 53.35 -8.17
N THR A 631 8.11 53.20 -7.60
CA THR A 631 8.98 52.03 -7.83
C THR A 631 8.57 50.86 -6.93
N GLU A 632 9.01 49.63 -7.23
CA GLU A 632 8.78 48.46 -6.37
C GLU A 632 9.21 48.76 -4.91
N LYS A 633 10.42 49.32 -4.73
CA LYS A 633 10.96 49.68 -3.41
C LYS A 633 10.10 50.74 -2.70
N GLN A 634 9.58 51.73 -3.44
CA GLN A 634 8.69 52.76 -2.87
C GLN A 634 7.34 52.17 -2.45
N LEU A 635 6.77 51.27 -3.26
CA LEU A 635 5.54 50.57 -2.92
C LEU A 635 5.74 49.68 -1.68
N LEU A 636 6.81 48.89 -1.64
CA LEU A 636 7.14 48.07 -0.46
C LEU A 636 7.31 48.93 0.79
N LYS A 637 7.97 50.09 0.69
CA LYS A 637 8.13 51.03 1.82
C LYS A 637 6.78 51.58 2.30
N LEU A 638 5.87 51.92 1.37
CA LEU A 638 4.53 52.42 1.69
C LEU A 638 3.72 51.42 2.53
N TYR A 639 3.94 50.13 2.34
CA TYR A 639 3.28 49.04 3.06
C TYR A 639 4.18 48.35 4.11
N ASN A 640 5.32 48.93 4.49
CA ASN A 640 6.24 48.34 5.48
C ASN A 640 5.85 48.64 6.94
N HIS A 641 4.92 49.58 7.16
CA HIS A 641 4.47 50.00 8.49
C HIS A 641 3.28 49.15 9.00
N SER A 642 2.90 49.31 10.28
CA SER A 642 1.73 48.66 10.89
C SER A 642 0.46 48.81 10.03
N ALA A 643 -0.41 47.79 10.00
CA ALA A 643 -1.69 47.74 9.26
C ALA A 643 -2.47 49.07 9.17
N LYS A 644 -2.50 49.85 10.27
CA LYS A 644 -3.20 51.14 10.37
C LYS A 644 -2.69 52.27 9.44
N LYS A 645 -1.49 52.15 8.84
CA LYS A 645 -0.88 53.22 8.00
C LYS A 645 -0.80 52.88 6.50
N SER A 646 -1.01 51.63 6.11
CA SER A 646 -1.04 51.22 4.70
C SER A 646 -2.33 51.72 4.03
N PRO A 647 -2.29 52.27 2.82
CA PRO A 647 -3.51 52.67 2.11
C PRO A 647 -4.29 51.45 1.60
N LYS A 648 -5.61 51.59 1.45
CA LYS A 648 -6.42 50.70 0.61
C LYS A 648 -6.50 51.31 -0.78
N GLU A 649 -5.80 50.74 -1.74
CA GLU A 649 -5.61 51.35 -3.07
C GLU A 649 -5.39 50.27 -4.14
N THR A 650 -5.77 50.59 -5.37
CA THR A 650 -5.54 49.76 -6.55
C THR A 650 -4.35 50.28 -7.33
N TYR A 651 -3.45 49.39 -7.74
CA TYR A 651 -2.25 49.73 -8.50
C TYR A 651 -2.27 49.05 -9.86
N VAL A 652 -1.93 49.83 -10.88
CA VAL A 652 -1.69 49.36 -12.25
C VAL A 652 -0.19 49.26 -12.45
N MET A 653 0.29 48.04 -12.71
CA MET A 653 1.71 47.71 -12.88
C MET A 653 1.94 47.30 -14.34
N TYR A 654 2.99 47.81 -15.00
CA TYR A 654 3.21 47.52 -16.42
C TYR A 654 4.65 47.72 -16.90
N ASN A 655 4.99 47.00 -17.98
CA ASN A 655 6.23 47.08 -18.74
C ASN A 655 5.93 47.54 -20.17
N GLY A 656 5.85 48.86 -20.36
CA GLY A 656 5.51 49.48 -21.65
C GLY A 656 4.00 49.49 -21.98
N LYS A 657 3.27 48.38 -21.78
CA LYS A 657 1.83 48.28 -22.10
C LYS A 657 0.98 48.00 -20.86
N LYS A 658 -0.01 48.84 -20.57
CA LYS A 658 -0.99 48.60 -19.48
C LYS A 658 -1.73 47.25 -19.65
N PRO A 659 -2.24 46.65 -18.56
CA PRO A 659 -3.00 45.40 -18.61
C PRO A 659 -4.19 45.50 -19.56
N ARG A 660 -4.37 44.49 -20.41
CA ARG A 660 -5.58 44.33 -21.23
C ARG A 660 -6.62 43.56 -20.42
N LEU A 661 -7.61 44.27 -19.90
CA LEU A 661 -8.67 43.68 -19.08
C LEU A 661 -9.72 42.98 -19.96
N PRO A 662 -10.20 41.77 -19.59
CA PRO A 662 -11.37 41.16 -20.19
C PRO A 662 -12.59 42.09 -20.22
N LYS A 663 -13.48 41.89 -21.20
CA LYS A 663 -14.77 42.60 -21.23
C LYS A 663 -15.55 42.19 -19.97
N GLY A 664 -16.05 43.17 -19.21
CA GLY A 664 -16.77 42.90 -17.95
C GLY A 664 -15.90 42.77 -16.70
N PHE A 665 -14.57 42.75 -16.82
CA PHE A 665 -13.67 42.72 -15.66
C PHE A 665 -13.91 43.92 -14.73
N LYS A 666 -14.31 43.64 -13.49
CA LYS A 666 -14.49 44.62 -12.42
C LYS A 666 -13.62 44.22 -11.25
N LEU A 667 -12.49 44.90 -11.05
CA LEU A 667 -11.83 44.94 -9.75
C LEU A 667 -12.60 45.98 -8.92
N LYS A 668 -13.68 45.56 -8.24
CA LYS A 668 -14.43 46.44 -7.34
C LYS A 668 -13.55 46.88 -6.19
#